data_AF-A0A3D4TUV2-F1
#
_entry.id   AF-A0A3D4TUV2-F1
#
_cell.length_a   1.000
_cell.length_b   1.000
_cell.length_c   1.000
_cell.angle_alpha   90.00
_cell.angle_beta   90.00
_cell.angle_gamma   90.00
#
_symmetry.space_group_name_H-M   'P 1'
#
loop_
_entity.id
_entity.type
_entity.pdbx_description
1 polymer ?
#
loop_
_entity_poly.entity_id
_entity_poly.type
_entity_poly.pdbx_seq_one_letter_code
_entity_poly.pdbx_strand_id
1 'polypeptide(L)'
;MNHRENHDLLGKGARFISGLFFVFLFFNISNLYSQQIISRDITDYPYGSVSLQCATSPYTGCVITLPPAKYGESYSFTIPISPSVLRSDVNFNFSQKNACYEGSIYFSSNGRIEIGSTSSCRPDGNSFIEINLKAQSGDLTDSIKYYLPIDREPVKIVLALDVSGSMALPVQGGTTPRWEILKNSVDLFTQKLEAFRQNGDLIGLTYFSSEVIQPSSPINSDFIEITSESSPIRSSSIIHSDMVVKVPSSGTAMGKGLLDAKQKLGDNNSIDAQKLVLLFTDGLQNVEPLVNPNGVTLSTGNNMLNIGPCAAIDSVRYFTIGMGGTTLIPEILGQIAQANGGISLSTTTGVDEGEIEYFFQNQFANMLEGGSPQIVARETGILSTSGDTYSFPINANVSKLYFELISTNVSGLSFKLEKGGKDLTSYAKINDGSFFKSLSIPLPLNIPERVTADGEWKLTVSGNSTEKYSLVCYVDDHFLDFDCKPSKSVYTVGEKLALKAKISFAGKPLTGKSNKVQVTIVKPGDDLGDLLAKFKDNSKDSVNDIDFGAETKLLHLMQADKSFSNNLKPETHIIDLEEEGEGIYSATYDHTELSGVYQLIFTVNGEITGFGKIERQKQYSAVFKFGQINTKKSNIKAIITSNKESKGENTSIITFRPKNDFGYYLGPGFLSRIKLSVDSNQGQVTGSKDNLDGSYTYTITNIPQNVKPDLRIMVMDETLYLGKFPSPKLYIWQFLVLILLIIILVFLYVNAHTVQALLRNIIWLLIILWILFMILQRLGIINF
;
A
#
# COMPACT_ATOMS: atom_id res chain seq x y z
N MET A 1 42.25 6.46 -70.49
CA MET A 1 41.88 5.40 -71.44
C MET A 1 40.44 5.67 -71.87
N ASN A 2 40.29 6.07 -73.15
CA ASN A 2 39.09 6.24 -74.01
C ASN A 2 37.91 7.11 -73.50
N HIS A 3 37.72 8.36 -73.95
CA HIS A 3 37.32 8.93 -75.28
C HIS A 3 35.89 8.66 -75.75
N ARG A 4 35.08 9.74 -75.79
CA ARG A 4 34.24 10.28 -76.91
C ARG A 4 33.22 11.25 -76.29
N GLU A 5 33.26 12.59 -76.45
CA GLU A 5 33.13 13.44 -77.66
C GLU A 5 31.97 13.03 -78.59
N ASN A 6 30.86 13.79 -78.61
CA ASN A 6 30.69 14.93 -79.52
C ASN A 6 29.22 15.42 -79.70
N HIS A 7 29.10 16.75 -79.75
CA HIS A 7 28.33 17.60 -80.69
C HIS A 7 27.24 18.53 -80.15
N ASP A 8 27.57 19.82 -80.23
CA ASP A 8 26.70 20.99 -80.37
C ASP A 8 25.70 20.87 -81.53
N LEU A 9 24.53 21.52 -81.39
CA LEU A 9 23.96 22.33 -82.47
C LEU A 9 22.91 23.34 -81.97
N LEU A 10 23.23 24.60 -82.28
CA LEU A 10 22.46 25.84 -82.28
C LEU A 10 20.95 25.75 -82.54
N GLY A 11 20.20 26.59 -81.83
CA GLY A 11 18.85 27.02 -82.21
C GLY A 11 18.42 28.31 -81.49
N LYS A 12 18.82 29.47 -82.03
CA LYS A 12 18.29 30.79 -81.66
C LYS A 12 16.80 30.87 -82.03
N GLY A 13 15.97 31.38 -81.12
CA GLY A 13 14.72 32.03 -81.50
C GLY A 13 13.58 31.88 -80.50
N ALA A 14 13.42 32.89 -79.64
CA ALA A 14 12.14 33.53 -79.31
C ALA A 14 12.28 34.29 -77.98
N ARG A 15 12.58 35.59 -78.10
CA ARG A 15 12.14 36.57 -77.12
C ARG A 15 10.62 36.62 -77.19
N PHE A 16 9.92 36.37 -76.09
CA PHE A 16 8.80 37.17 -75.56
C PHE A 16 8.07 36.37 -74.47
N ILE A 17 7.60 37.08 -73.42
CA ILE A 17 6.79 36.60 -72.29
C ILE A 17 7.59 35.94 -71.14
N SER A 18 8.37 36.74 -70.41
CA SER A 18 8.93 36.38 -69.09
C SER A 18 8.74 37.54 -68.09
N GLY A 19 7.51 38.07 -67.99
CA GLY A 19 7.24 39.24 -67.16
C GLY A 19 5.91 39.27 -66.42
N LEU A 20 5.07 38.21 -66.47
CA LEU A 20 3.73 38.26 -65.88
C LEU A 20 3.27 36.98 -65.15
N PHE A 21 4.17 36.03 -64.86
CA PHE A 21 3.80 34.76 -64.21
C PHE A 21 4.39 34.57 -62.81
N PHE A 22 5.21 35.51 -62.32
CA PHE A 22 5.82 35.45 -60.98
C PHE A 22 5.16 36.36 -59.93
N VAL A 23 4.10 37.10 -60.29
CA VAL A 23 3.38 38.01 -59.39
C VAL A 23 2.05 37.43 -58.86
N PHE A 24 1.55 36.34 -59.45
CA PHE A 24 0.28 35.71 -59.03
C PHE A 24 0.41 34.49 -58.10
N LEU A 25 1.64 34.09 -57.74
CA LEU A 25 1.88 32.98 -56.79
C LEU A 25 2.19 33.43 -55.36
N PHE A 26 2.24 34.75 -55.10
CA PHE A 26 2.46 35.33 -53.76
C PHE A 26 1.21 36.00 -53.16
N PHE A 27 0.10 36.08 -53.89
CA PHE A 27 -1.18 36.56 -53.38
C PHE A 27 -2.16 35.40 -53.31
N ASN A 28 -2.35 34.80 -52.12
CA ASN A 28 -3.49 33.98 -51.65
C ASN A 28 -3.16 32.72 -50.83
N ILE A 29 -1.95 32.56 -50.28
CA ILE A 29 -1.76 31.57 -49.18
C ILE A 29 -2.18 32.18 -47.83
N SER A 30 -2.34 33.51 -47.75
CA SER A 30 -2.75 34.23 -46.52
C SER A 30 -4.26 34.21 -46.23
N ASN A 31 -5.10 33.66 -47.11
CA ASN A 31 -6.57 33.63 -46.92
C ASN A 31 -7.16 32.22 -46.70
N LEU A 32 -6.32 31.19 -46.56
CA LEU A 32 -6.76 29.85 -46.14
C LEU A 32 -6.60 29.61 -44.63
N TYR A 33 -6.29 30.65 -43.85
CA TYR A 33 -6.63 30.64 -42.44
C TYR A 33 -8.14 30.77 -42.35
N SER A 34 -8.81 29.61 -42.34
CA SER A 34 -10.20 29.48 -41.95
C SER A 34 -10.48 30.37 -40.74
N GLN A 35 -11.43 31.29 -40.88
CA GLN A 35 -11.72 32.25 -39.83
C GLN A 35 -12.18 31.49 -38.58
N GLN A 36 -11.31 31.51 -37.58
CA GLN A 36 -11.49 30.89 -36.28
C GLN A 36 -12.52 31.68 -35.48
N ILE A 37 -13.53 31.01 -34.94
CA ILE A 37 -14.56 31.63 -34.10
C ILE A 37 -14.15 31.58 -32.64
N ILE A 38 -13.67 30.43 -32.16
CA ILE A 38 -13.35 30.20 -30.75
C ILE A 38 -11.91 30.63 -30.49
N SER A 39 -11.64 31.41 -29.44
CA SER A 39 -10.25 31.79 -29.13
C SER A 39 -9.43 30.55 -28.77
N ARG A 40 -8.19 30.50 -29.27
CA ARG A 40 -7.18 29.50 -28.92
C ARG A 40 -6.01 30.17 -28.17
N ASP A 41 -6.15 31.43 -27.78
CA ASP A 41 -5.18 32.10 -26.93
C ASP A 41 -5.29 31.55 -25.51
N ILE A 42 -4.18 31.05 -24.99
CA ILE A 42 -4.13 30.48 -23.64
C ILE A 42 -4.47 31.52 -22.57
N THR A 43 -4.23 32.82 -22.81
CA THR A 43 -4.56 33.89 -21.85
C THR A 43 -6.05 34.05 -21.62
N ASP A 44 -6.88 33.63 -22.58
CA ASP A 44 -8.34 33.69 -22.47
C ASP A 44 -8.93 32.57 -21.58
N TYR A 45 -8.10 31.60 -21.19
CA TYR A 45 -8.46 30.47 -20.33
C TYR A 45 -7.64 30.55 -19.03
N PRO A 46 -8.04 31.40 -18.07
CA PRO A 46 -7.34 31.54 -16.79
C PRO A 46 -7.42 30.22 -16.03
N TYR A 47 -6.30 29.71 -15.52
CA TYR A 47 -6.21 28.39 -14.87
C TYR A 47 -6.56 27.18 -15.75
N GLY A 48 -6.90 27.41 -17.03
CA GLY A 48 -7.06 26.39 -18.04
C GLY A 48 -5.78 26.17 -18.86
N SER A 49 -5.90 25.37 -19.91
CA SER A 49 -4.83 25.13 -20.88
C SER A 49 -5.37 25.00 -22.30
N VAL A 50 -4.49 25.20 -23.27
CA VAL A 50 -4.76 24.97 -24.69
C VAL A 50 -3.69 24.01 -25.20
N SER A 51 -4.09 22.86 -25.72
CA SER A 51 -3.14 21.86 -26.25
C SER A 51 -2.31 22.44 -27.40
N LEU A 52 -1.04 22.02 -27.53
CA LEU A 52 -0.13 22.46 -28.60
C LEU A 52 -0.69 22.21 -30.00
N GLN A 53 -1.51 21.18 -30.18
CA GLN A 53 -2.18 20.84 -31.44
C GLN A 53 -3.13 21.94 -31.92
N CYS A 54 -3.67 22.75 -30.99
CA CYS A 54 -4.53 23.88 -31.35
C CYS A 54 -3.80 24.94 -32.18
N ALA A 55 -2.48 25.05 -32.04
CA ALA A 55 -1.67 25.99 -32.81
C ALA A 55 -1.31 25.47 -34.21
N THR A 56 -1.28 24.15 -34.42
CA THR A 56 -0.77 23.52 -35.66
C THR A 56 -1.86 22.93 -36.56
N SER A 57 -3.01 22.53 -36.00
CA SER A 57 -4.17 22.07 -36.76
C SER A 57 -5.46 22.50 -36.06
N PRO A 58 -6.21 23.49 -36.61
CA PRO A 58 -7.44 23.97 -35.96
C PRO A 58 -8.57 22.93 -35.96
N TYR A 59 -8.47 21.86 -36.75
CA TYR A 59 -9.58 20.91 -37.00
C TYR A 59 -9.43 19.54 -36.35
N THR A 60 -8.21 19.11 -36.01
CA THR A 60 -7.98 17.74 -35.51
C THR A 60 -7.08 17.76 -34.28
N GLY A 61 -7.60 17.27 -33.15
CA GLY A 61 -6.81 17.05 -31.93
C GLY A 61 -6.65 18.27 -31.02
N CYS A 62 -7.24 19.42 -31.35
CA CYS A 62 -7.27 20.57 -30.45
C CYS A 62 -8.20 20.31 -29.25
N VAL A 63 -7.63 20.30 -28.06
CA VAL A 63 -8.34 20.21 -26.78
C VAL A 63 -8.03 21.45 -25.95
N ILE A 64 -9.07 22.03 -25.35
CA ILE A 64 -8.97 23.14 -24.40
C ILE A 64 -9.44 22.65 -23.03
N THR A 65 -8.60 22.83 -22.01
CA THR A 65 -8.94 22.50 -20.63
C THR A 65 -9.47 23.75 -19.95
N LEU A 66 -10.68 23.66 -19.41
CA LEU A 66 -11.33 24.74 -18.67
C LEU A 66 -10.81 24.80 -17.22
N PRO A 67 -10.99 25.93 -16.52
CA PRO A 67 -10.77 25.97 -15.08
C PRO A 67 -11.64 24.91 -14.38
N PRO A 68 -11.14 24.26 -13.32
CA PRO A 68 -11.86 23.21 -12.62
C PRO A 68 -13.16 23.74 -12.00
N ALA A 69 -14.21 22.93 -12.03
CA ALA A 69 -15.42 23.18 -11.27
C ALA A 69 -15.26 22.62 -9.86
N LYS A 70 -15.43 23.49 -8.86
CA LYS A 70 -15.28 23.15 -7.44
C LYS A 70 -16.58 22.64 -6.84
N TYR A 71 -16.47 21.67 -5.95
CA TYR A 71 -17.62 21.17 -5.22
C TYR A 71 -18.28 22.28 -4.38
N GLY A 72 -19.62 22.35 -4.44
CA GLY A 72 -20.43 23.29 -3.66
C GLY A 72 -20.35 24.74 -4.12
N GLU A 73 -19.59 25.05 -5.17
CA GLU A 73 -19.48 26.41 -5.72
C GLU A 73 -20.22 26.50 -7.07
N SER A 74 -20.84 27.65 -7.34
CA SER A 74 -21.43 27.89 -8.66
C SER A 74 -20.32 28.07 -9.69
N TYR A 75 -20.34 27.27 -10.74
CA TYR A 75 -19.43 27.40 -11.86
C TYR A 75 -20.08 28.20 -12.99
N SER A 76 -19.32 29.13 -13.58
CA SER A 76 -19.77 29.88 -14.75
C SER A 76 -18.57 30.26 -15.61
N PHE A 77 -18.52 29.74 -16.83
CA PHE A 77 -17.48 30.06 -17.79
C PHE A 77 -18.08 30.43 -19.15
N THR A 78 -17.63 31.54 -19.72
CA THR A 78 -18.07 32.00 -21.05
C THR A 78 -16.98 31.71 -22.06
N ILE A 79 -17.28 30.89 -23.07
CA ILE A 79 -16.31 30.49 -24.11
C ILE A 79 -15.78 31.74 -24.82
N PRO A 80 -14.47 32.05 -24.73
CA PRO A 80 -13.87 33.19 -25.42
C PRO A 80 -13.96 33.02 -26.94
N ILE A 81 -14.27 34.10 -27.65
CA ILE A 81 -14.34 34.12 -29.12
C ILE A 81 -13.28 35.06 -29.69
N SER A 82 -12.90 34.80 -30.93
CA SER A 82 -11.99 35.65 -31.70
C SER A 82 -12.53 37.09 -31.74
N PRO A 83 -11.67 38.12 -31.54
CA PRO A 83 -12.08 39.53 -31.62
C PRO A 83 -12.71 39.94 -32.95
N SER A 84 -12.51 39.13 -34.01
CA SER A 84 -13.06 39.35 -35.35
C SER A 84 -14.51 38.91 -35.52
N VAL A 85 -15.12 38.24 -34.53
CA VAL A 85 -16.48 37.71 -34.59
C VAL A 85 -17.32 38.32 -33.47
N LEU A 86 -18.53 38.81 -33.79
CA LEU A 86 -19.48 39.28 -32.80
C LEU A 86 -20.19 38.08 -32.14
N ARG A 87 -20.22 38.02 -30.80
CA ARG A 87 -20.87 36.92 -30.07
C ARG A 87 -22.35 36.76 -30.42
N SER A 88 -23.05 37.85 -30.69
CA SER A 88 -24.46 37.86 -31.11
C SER A 88 -24.71 37.04 -32.38
N ASP A 89 -23.67 36.88 -33.19
CA ASP A 89 -23.74 36.25 -34.50
C ASP A 89 -23.26 34.80 -34.45
N VAL A 90 -22.89 34.30 -33.26
CA VAL A 90 -22.41 32.94 -33.05
C VAL A 90 -23.51 32.08 -32.46
N ASN A 91 -23.86 31.01 -33.18
CA ASN A 91 -24.68 29.93 -32.67
C ASN A 91 -23.78 28.85 -32.04
N PHE A 92 -23.94 28.61 -30.74
CA PHE A 92 -23.20 27.59 -30.00
C PHE A 92 -24.05 26.33 -29.83
N ASN A 93 -23.50 25.17 -30.23
CA ASN A 93 -24.11 23.86 -30.03
C ASN A 93 -23.16 22.97 -29.23
N PHE A 94 -23.57 22.62 -28.01
CA PHE A 94 -22.81 21.82 -27.07
C PHE A 94 -23.28 20.36 -27.08
N SER A 95 -22.34 19.43 -27.03
CA SER A 95 -22.59 18.00 -26.85
C SER A 95 -21.69 17.46 -25.75
N GLN A 96 -22.28 17.21 -24.59
CA GLN A 96 -21.63 16.50 -23.48
C GLN A 96 -21.50 15.01 -23.82
N LYS A 97 -20.30 14.45 -23.64
CA LYS A 97 -20.04 13.02 -23.92
C LYS A 97 -20.29 12.12 -22.73
N ASN A 98 -19.81 12.52 -21.56
CA ASN A 98 -19.96 11.74 -20.33
C ASN A 98 -21.08 12.39 -19.52
N ALA A 99 -22.17 11.68 -19.26
CA ALA A 99 -23.27 12.19 -18.48
C ALA A 99 -22.86 12.43 -17.02
N CYS A 100 -23.49 13.41 -16.37
CA CYS A 100 -23.47 13.47 -14.92
C CYS A 100 -24.43 12.38 -14.42
N TYR A 101 -23.97 11.48 -13.54
CA TYR A 101 -24.89 10.55 -12.88
C TYR A 101 -25.78 11.29 -11.87
N GLU A 102 -25.29 12.40 -11.34
CA GLU A 102 -26.00 13.33 -10.48
C GLU A 102 -25.64 14.78 -10.82
N GLY A 103 -26.59 15.69 -10.64
CA GLY A 103 -26.45 17.09 -11.04
C GLY A 103 -26.64 17.31 -12.54
N SER A 104 -26.32 18.52 -13.00
CA SER A 104 -26.50 18.90 -14.40
C SER A 104 -25.61 20.06 -14.79
N ILE A 105 -25.17 20.07 -16.04
CA ILE A 105 -24.46 21.20 -16.65
C ILE A 105 -25.44 21.91 -17.59
N TYR A 106 -25.52 23.23 -17.46
CA TYR A 106 -26.33 24.07 -18.32
C TYR A 106 -25.46 24.73 -19.37
N PHE A 107 -25.87 24.59 -20.63
CA PHE A 107 -25.24 25.22 -21.78
C PHE A 107 -26.18 26.27 -22.34
N SER A 108 -25.74 27.52 -22.34
CA SER A 108 -26.52 28.62 -22.90
C SER A 108 -26.24 28.81 -24.40
N SER A 109 -27.21 29.38 -25.11
CA SER A 109 -27.06 29.75 -26.51
C SER A 109 -26.02 30.84 -26.76
N ASN A 110 -25.57 31.58 -25.74
CA ASN A 110 -24.51 32.59 -25.86
C ASN A 110 -23.09 32.04 -25.58
N GLY A 111 -22.95 30.72 -25.46
CA GLY A 111 -21.67 30.06 -25.27
C GLY A 111 -21.19 30.07 -23.81
N ARG A 112 -22.10 30.09 -22.83
CA ARG A 112 -21.80 30.00 -21.39
C ARG A 112 -22.07 28.58 -20.90
N ILE A 113 -21.19 28.11 -20.03
CA ILE A 113 -21.27 26.83 -19.32
C ILE A 113 -21.53 27.16 -17.86
N GLU A 114 -22.57 26.59 -17.27
CA GLU A 114 -22.96 26.84 -15.88
C GLU A 114 -23.20 25.53 -15.12
N ILE A 115 -22.76 25.49 -13.85
CA ILE A 115 -23.07 24.43 -12.89
C ILE A 115 -23.57 25.13 -11.62
N GLY A 116 -24.75 24.76 -11.14
CA GLY A 116 -25.29 25.29 -9.89
C GLY A 116 -24.55 24.73 -8.68
N SER A 117 -24.38 25.54 -7.63
CA SER A 117 -23.72 25.13 -6.39
C SER A 117 -24.40 23.94 -5.70
N THR A 118 -25.71 23.76 -5.90
CA THR A 118 -26.51 22.65 -5.34
C THR A 118 -26.67 21.45 -6.28
N SER A 119 -26.13 21.53 -7.50
CA SER A 119 -26.27 20.52 -8.55
C SER A 119 -24.90 20.18 -9.13
N SER A 120 -23.93 19.87 -8.26
CA SER A 120 -22.58 19.50 -8.68
C SER A 120 -22.68 18.32 -9.64
N CYS A 121 -22.18 18.49 -10.86
CA CYS A 121 -22.15 17.42 -11.84
C CYS A 121 -21.12 16.37 -11.41
N ARG A 122 -21.58 15.16 -11.12
CA ARG A 122 -20.72 14.03 -10.78
C ARG A 122 -20.55 13.14 -12.02
N PRO A 123 -19.36 13.10 -12.66
CA PRO A 123 -19.17 12.27 -13.85
C PRO A 123 -19.11 10.78 -13.48
N ASP A 124 -19.65 9.92 -14.33
CA ASP A 124 -19.52 8.47 -14.15
C ASP A 124 -18.06 8.02 -14.41
N GLY A 125 -17.37 7.57 -13.36
CA GLY A 125 -16.04 6.97 -13.43
C GLY A 125 -14.91 7.87 -13.93
N ASN A 126 -15.09 9.20 -13.95
CA ASN A 126 -14.08 10.16 -14.39
C ASN A 126 -14.08 11.40 -13.49
N SER A 127 -12.94 12.08 -13.37
CA SER A 127 -12.78 13.39 -12.68
C SER A 127 -12.91 14.58 -13.63
N PHE A 128 -13.52 14.40 -14.80
CA PHE A 128 -13.73 15.46 -15.77
C PHE A 128 -14.94 15.20 -16.67
N ILE A 129 -15.43 16.26 -17.31
CA ILE A 129 -16.48 16.21 -18.31
C ILE A 129 -15.90 16.57 -19.68
N GLU A 130 -16.10 15.69 -20.66
CA GLU A 130 -15.82 15.98 -22.06
C GLU A 130 -17.02 16.70 -22.70
N ILE A 131 -16.75 17.87 -23.29
CA ILE A 131 -17.74 18.71 -23.98
C ILE A 131 -17.23 18.94 -25.40
N ASN A 132 -18.02 18.57 -26.40
CA ASN A 132 -17.78 18.95 -27.79
C ASN A 132 -18.60 20.20 -28.10
N LEU A 133 -17.93 21.28 -28.51
CA LEU A 133 -18.58 22.53 -28.90
C LEU A 133 -18.46 22.72 -30.42
N LYS A 134 -19.58 23.04 -31.06
CA LYS A 134 -19.63 23.54 -32.42
C LYS A 134 -20.14 24.99 -32.40
N ALA A 135 -19.33 25.93 -32.85
CA ALA A 135 -19.69 27.33 -33.00
C ALA A 135 -19.89 27.65 -34.49
N GLN A 136 -20.94 28.40 -34.83
CA GLN A 136 -21.23 28.79 -36.21
C GLN A 136 -21.56 30.27 -36.30
N SER A 137 -20.96 30.98 -37.26
CA SER A 137 -21.26 32.39 -37.54
C SER A 137 -21.22 32.66 -39.04
N GLY A 138 -22.38 32.90 -39.65
CA GLY A 138 -22.51 32.86 -41.11
C GLY A 138 -22.06 31.52 -41.68
N ASP A 139 -21.13 31.53 -42.63
CA ASP A 139 -20.55 30.33 -43.24
C ASP A 139 -19.38 29.73 -42.44
N LEU A 140 -18.96 30.41 -41.36
CA LEU A 140 -17.88 29.93 -40.51
C LEU A 140 -18.40 28.87 -39.57
N THR A 141 -17.63 27.79 -39.43
CA THR A 141 -17.86 26.76 -38.42
C THR A 141 -16.54 26.43 -37.75
N ASP A 142 -16.55 26.45 -36.42
CA ASP A 142 -15.41 26.07 -35.58
C ASP A 142 -15.88 24.95 -34.64
N SER A 143 -15.04 23.95 -34.41
CA SER A 143 -15.38 22.80 -33.56
C SER A 143 -14.22 22.46 -32.65
N ILE A 144 -14.48 22.47 -31.35
CA ILE A 144 -13.47 22.32 -30.30
C ILE A 144 -13.94 21.31 -29.26
N LYS A 145 -12.99 20.52 -28.77
CA LYS A 145 -13.20 19.67 -27.59
C LYS A 145 -12.73 20.42 -26.34
N TYR A 146 -13.59 20.44 -25.34
CA TYR A 146 -13.28 20.94 -24.01
C TYR A 146 -13.23 19.81 -23.00
N TYR A 147 -12.28 19.92 -22.07
CA TYR A 147 -12.29 19.17 -20.83
C TYR A 147 -12.56 20.11 -19.66
N LEU A 148 -13.58 19.81 -18.88
CA LEU A 148 -13.88 20.48 -17.63
C LEU A 148 -13.49 19.55 -16.48
N PRO A 149 -12.36 19.78 -15.80
CA PRO A 149 -12.05 19.04 -14.58
C PRO A 149 -13.13 19.30 -13.53
N ILE A 150 -13.50 18.26 -12.81
CA ILE A 150 -14.40 18.34 -11.67
C ILE A 150 -13.58 17.95 -10.45
N ASP A 151 -13.46 18.87 -9.50
CA ASP A 151 -12.81 18.60 -8.22
C ASP A 151 -13.50 17.43 -7.52
N ARG A 152 -12.74 16.63 -6.75
CA ARG A 152 -13.30 15.51 -5.98
C ARG A 152 -14.46 15.95 -5.06
N GLU A 153 -15.18 14.97 -4.56
CA GLU A 153 -16.19 15.21 -3.53
C GLU A 153 -15.50 15.49 -2.17
N PRO A 154 -16.18 16.17 -1.23
CA PRO A 154 -15.64 16.37 0.09
C PRO A 154 -15.43 15.03 0.79
N VAL A 155 -14.48 14.99 1.71
CA VAL A 155 -14.19 13.79 2.50
C VAL A 155 -14.52 13.99 3.97
N LYS A 156 -15.00 12.93 4.62
CA LYS A 156 -15.02 12.79 6.08
C LYS A 156 -14.00 11.74 6.47
N ILE A 157 -12.91 12.17 7.11
CA ILE A 157 -11.83 11.28 7.55
C ILE A 157 -11.92 11.10 9.06
N VAL A 158 -11.93 9.86 9.53
CA VAL A 158 -11.66 9.56 10.94
C VAL A 158 -10.31 8.89 11.08
N LEU A 159 -9.42 9.49 11.87
CA LEU A 159 -8.16 8.86 12.27
C LEU A 159 -8.44 7.96 13.49
N ALA A 160 -8.33 6.64 13.32
CA ALA A 160 -8.41 5.67 14.41
C ALA A 160 -7.00 5.30 14.86
N LEU A 161 -6.58 5.85 15.99
CA LEU A 161 -5.17 5.87 16.42
C LEU A 161 -4.98 5.02 17.69
N ASP A 162 -4.10 4.04 17.59
CA ASP A 162 -3.68 3.21 18.72
C ASP A 162 -2.87 4.04 19.74
N VAL A 163 -3.30 3.97 21.00
CA VAL A 163 -2.61 4.53 22.17
C VAL A 163 -2.41 3.46 23.26
N SER A 164 -2.29 2.20 22.85
CA SER A 164 -2.00 1.07 23.73
C SER A 164 -0.58 1.13 24.31
N GLY A 165 -0.28 0.31 25.33
CA GLY A 165 1.03 0.32 25.99
C GLY A 165 2.22 0.03 25.06
N SER A 166 2.03 -0.76 24.00
CA SER A 166 3.08 -1.06 23.00
C SER A 166 3.56 0.18 22.25
N MET A 167 2.72 1.20 22.11
CA MET A 167 3.06 2.46 21.47
C MET A 167 4.14 3.27 22.22
N ALA A 168 4.41 2.94 23.49
CA ALA A 168 5.52 3.50 24.26
C ALA A 168 6.89 2.88 23.91
N LEU A 169 6.89 1.72 23.25
CA LEU A 169 8.11 1.06 22.81
C LEU A 169 8.74 1.83 21.65
N PRO A 170 10.07 1.72 21.45
CA PRO A 170 10.71 2.30 20.29
C PRO A 170 10.29 1.58 18.99
N VAL A 171 10.43 2.27 17.86
CA VAL A 171 10.52 1.59 16.55
C VAL A 171 11.66 0.58 16.56
N GLN A 172 11.50 -0.53 15.84
CA GLN A 172 12.55 -1.55 15.80
C GLN A 172 13.76 -0.98 15.06
N GLY A 173 14.95 -1.12 15.65
CA GLY A 173 16.18 -0.52 15.11
C GLY A 173 16.47 0.92 15.57
N GLY A 174 15.50 1.61 16.18
CA GLY A 174 15.67 2.99 16.64
C GLY A 174 15.45 3.21 18.14
N THR A 175 15.48 4.48 18.55
CA THR A 175 15.26 4.89 19.96
C THR A 175 13.97 5.70 20.17
N THR A 176 13.37 6.20 19.10
CA THR A 176 12.17 7.05 19.17
C THR A 176 10.93 6.19 19.44
N PRO A 177 10.09 6.54 20.44
CA PRO A 177 8.83 5.83 20.69
C PRO A 177 7.90 5.87 19.47
N ARG A 178 7.16 4.78 19.25
CA ARG A 178 6.19 4.66 18.14
C ARG A 178 5.13 5.76 18.20
N TRP A 179 4.68 6.12 19.41
CA TRP A 179 3.74 7.21 19.64
C TRP A 179 4.26 8.57 19.14
N GLU A 180 5.55 8.86 19.32
CA GLU A 180 6.14 10.11 18.83
C GLU A 180 6.17 10.16 17.30
N ILE A 181 6.52 9.04 16.65
CA ILE A 181 6.51 8.94 15.19
C ILE A 181 5.09 9.05 14.63
N LEU A 182 4.09 8.47 15.32
CA LEU A 182 2.69 8.62 14.95
C LEU A 182 2.24 10.08 15.04
N LYS A 183 2.59 10.80 16.12
CA LYS A 183 2.29 12.23 16.27
C LYS A 183 2.85 13.06 15.12
N ASN A 184 4.11 12.82 14.76
CA ASN A 184 4.77 13.49 13.64
C ASN A 184 4.04 13.17 12.32
N SER A 185 3.73 11.89 12.09
CA SER A 185 3.07 11.46 10.86
C SER A 185 1.66 12.05 10.70
N VAL A 186 0.89 12.12 11.79
CA VAL A 186 -0.44 12.74 11.79
C VAL A 186 -0.37 14.26 11.62
N ASP A 187 0.58 14.94 12.26
CA ASP A 187 0.79 16.38 12.04
C ASP A 187 1.07 16.67 10.56
N LEU A 188 2.00 15.93 9.94
CA LEU A 188 2.32 16.08 8.53
C LEU A 188 1.13 15.75 7.61
N PHE A 189 0.41 14.66 7.90
CA PHE A 189 -0.78 14.25 7.16
C PHE A 189 -1.87 15.33 7.18
N THR A 190 -2.12 15.92 8.35
CA THR A 190 -3.15 16.97 8.52
C THR A 190 -2.75 18.28 7.85
N GLN A 191 -1.47 18.67 7.89
CA GLN A 191 -1.00 19.84 7.15
C GLN A 191 -1.12 19.65 5.63
N LYS A 192 -0.90 18.43 5.15
CA LYS A 192 -1.10 18.08 3.74
C LYS A 192 -2.58 18.14 3.33
N LEU A 193 -3.48 17.67 4.20
CA LEU A 193 -4.93 17.85 4.00
C LEU A 193 -5.31 19.32 3.86
N GLU A 194 -4.71 20.21 4.65
CA GLU A 194 -4.97 21.65 4.51
C GLU A 194 -4.48 22.22 3.17
N ALA A 195 -3.36 21.71 2.64
CA ALA A 195 -2.81 22.12 1.35
C ALA A 195 -3.65 21.63 0.16
N PHE A 196 -4.32 20.48 0.27
CA PHE A 196 -5.23 19.91 -0.73
C PHE A 196 -6.70 19.97 -0.31
N ARG A 197 -7.02 20.88 0.60
CA ARG A 197 -8.37 21.08 1.14
C ARG A 197 -9.36 21.39 0.03
N GLN A 198 -10.55 20.82 0.16
CA GLN A 198 -11.76 21.27 -0.48
C GLN A 198 -12.80 21.73 0.53
N ASN A 199 -13.74 22.55 0.09
CA ASN A 199 -14.82 23.00 0.97
C ASN A 199 -15.70 21.81 1.35
N GLY A 200 -16.01 21.68 2.64
CA GLY A 200 -16.76 20.54 3.18
C GLY A 200 -15.90 19.37 3.64
N ASP A 201 -14.58 19.42 3.46
CA ASP A 201 -13.67 18.42 4.02
C ASP A 201 -13.66 18.49 5.55
N LEU A 202 -13.87 17.34 6.18
CA LEU A 202 -13.98 17.19 7.63
C LEU A 202 -13.02 16.10 8.15
N ILE A 203 -12.49 16.32 9.34
CA ILE A 203 -11.64 15.37 10.04
C ILE A 203 -12.07 15.16 11.49
N GLY A 204 -12.09 13.90 11.92
CA GLY A 204 -12.38 13.46 13.28
C GLY A 204 -11.27 12.53 13.79
N LEU A 205 -11.18 12.38 15.11
CA LEU A 205 -10.17 11.55 15.77
C LEU A 205 -10.82 10.57 16.73
N THR A 206 -10.32 9.35 16.74
CA THR A 206 -10.65 8.29 17.71
C THR A 206 -9.36 7.70 18.22
N TYR A 207 -9.13 7.73 19.52
CA TYR A 207 -8.03 6.99 20.14
C TYR A 207 -8.56 5.70 20.76
N PHE A 208 -7.75 4.64 20.78
CA PHE A 208 -8.12 3.41 21.47
C PHE A 208 -6.95 2.80 22.25
N SER A 209 -7.25 2.36 23.46
CA SER A 209 -6.45 1.42 24.25
C SER A 209 -7.33 0.25 24.66
N SER A 210 -7.47 -0.10 25.94
CA SER A 210 -8.50 -1.04 26.40
C SER A 210 -9.93 -0.50 26.21
N GLU A 211 -10.05 0.83 26.11
CA GLU A 211 -11.29 1.54 25.84
C GLU A 211 -11.09 2.59 24.74
N VAL A 212 -12.19 3.12 24.21
CA VAL A 212 -12.15 4.29 23.32
C VAL A 212 -11.91 5.53 24.17
N ILE A 213 -10.99 6.37 23.71
CA ILE A 213 -10.68 7.67 24.31
C ILE A 213 -11.06 8.75 23.30
N GLN A 214 -11.99 9.61 23.67
CA GLN A 214 -12.40 10.73 22.81
C GLN A 214 -11.36 11.87 22.89
N PRO A 215 -11.15 12.59 21.78
CA PRO A 215 -10.39 13.83 21.82
C PRO A 215 -11.13 14.88 22.65
N SER A 216 -10.40 15.89 23.09
CA SER A 216 -10.94 17.07 23.76
C SER A 216 -11.62 18.02 22.76
N SER A 217 -12.34 19.00 23.29
CA SER A 217 -12.89 20.11 22.50
C SER A 217 -11.77 20.84 21.75
N PRO A 218 -11.95 21.25 20.49
CA PRO A 218 -13.23 21.29 19.74
C PRO A 218 -13.63 20.01 19.01
N ILE A 219 -12.79 18.97 18.96
CA ILE A 219 -13.09 17.76 18.17
C ILE A 219 -14.17 16.91 18.86
N ASN A 220 -13.99 16.60 20.15
CA ASN A 220 -14.89 15.74 20.93
C ASN A 220 -15.30 14.45 20.18
N SER A 221 -16.58 14.08 20.21
CA SER A 221 -17.11 12.96 19.45
C SER A 221 -17.54 13.31 18.03
N ASP A 222 -17.15 14.48 17.51
CA ASP A 222 -17.61 15.03 16.23
C ASP A 222 -16.41 15.29 15.28
N PHE A 223 -16.63 16.10 14.25
CA PHE A 223 -15.64 16.54 13.28
C PHE A 223 -15.27 18.00 13.46
N ILE A 224 -14.08 18.35 12.99
CA ILE A 224 -13.69 19.73 12.70
C ILE A 224 -13.51 19.88 11.18
N GLU A 225 -13.69 21.11 10.69
CA GLU A 225 -13.33 21.43 9.31
C GLU A 225 -11.81 21.36 9.12
N ILE A 226 -11.38 20.77 8.00
CA ILE A 226 -10.00 20.95 7.54
C ILE A 226 -9.89 22.41 7.10
N THR A 227 -8.98 23.17 7.70
CA THR A 227 -8.89 24.62 7.50
C THR A 227 -8.01 24.99 6.30
N SER A 228 -8.21 26.16 5.70
CA SER A 228 -7.26 26.69 4.70
C SER A 228 -5.88 26.87 5.32
N GLU A 229 -4.80 26.67 4.55
CA GLU A 229 -3.44 26.93 5.01
C GLU A 229 -3.17 28.42 5.37
N SER A 230 -4.09 29.33 5.05
CA SER A 230 -4.04 30.75 5.44
C SER A 230 -4.84 31.05 6.72
N SER A 231 -5.49 30.05 7.31
CA SER A 231 -6.27 30.20 8.54
C SER A 231 -5.37 30.53 9.73
N PRO A 232 -5.75 31.46 10.62
CA PRO A 232 -5.00 31.75 11.84
C PRO A 232 -5.02 30.57 12.84
N ILE A 233 -6.08 29.75 12.80
CA ILE A 233 -6.20 28.53 13.58
C ILE A 233 -6.26 27.37 12.60
N ARG A 234 -5.20 26.55 12.59
CA ARG A 234 -5.06 25.40 11.69
C ARG A 234 -5.64 24.15 12.32
N SER A 235 -6.35 23.34 11.54
CA SER A 235 -6.81 22.01 11.94
C SER A 235 -5.65 21.10 12.38
N SER A 236 -4.49 21.19 11.73
CA SER A 236 -3.29 20.46 12.15
C SER A 236 -2.83 20.85 13.56
N SER A 237 -2.86 22.14 13.91
CA SER A 237 -2.48 22.62 15.24
C SER A 237 -3.46 22.17 16.33
N ILE A 238 -4.76 22.11 16.03
CA ILE A 238 -5.79 21.58 16.94
C ILE A 238 -5.52 20.09 17.22
N ILE A 239 -5.31 19.31 16.17
CA ILE A 239 -5.08 17.86 16.27
C ILE A 239 -3.77 17.57 17.01
N HIS A 240 -2.69 18.26 16.65
CA HIS A 240 -1.39 18.12 17.31
C HIS A 240 -1.49 18.40 18.82
N SER A 241 -2.18 19.48 19.20
CA SER A 241 -2.36 19.87 20.61
C SER A 241 -3.13 18.80 21.41
N ASP A 242 -4.11 18.16 20.79
CA ASP A 242 -4.85 17.05 21.41
C ASP A 242 -3.95 15.82 21.60
N MET A 243 -3.18 15.44 20.57
CA MET A 243 -2.32 14.26 20.63
C MET A 243 -1.19 14.41 21.66
N VAL A 244 -0.62 15.61 21.82
CA VAL A 244 0.50 15.86 22.75
C VAL A 244 0.14 15.52 24.20
N VAL A 245 -1.13 15.67 24.59
CA VAL A 245 -1.58 15.36 25.96
C VAL A 245 -1.97 13.90 26.16
N LYS A 246 -1.94 13.07 25.11
CA LYS A 246 -2.22 11.62 25.22
C LYS A 246 -0.93 10.85 25.49
N VAL A 247 -1.07 9.77 26.26
CA VAL A 247 0.03 8.89 26.63
C VAL A 247 -0.38 7.45 26.37
N PRO A 248 0.49 6.63 25.77
CA PRO A 248 0.30 5.18 25.64
C PRO A 248 -0.11 4.52 26.97
N SER A 249 -1.10 3.62 26.93
CA SER A 249 -1.61 2.94 28.13
C SER A 249 -2.32 1.62 27.81
N SER A 250 -2.30 0.65 28.73
CA SER A 250 -3.17 -0.54 28.73
C SER A 250 -3.08 -1.42 27.45
N GLY A 251 -4.16 -2.13 27.11
CA GLY A 251 -4.24 -3.05 25.96
C GLY A 251 -4.73 -2.39 24.66
N THR A 252 -5.08 -3.22 23.68
CA THR A 252 -5.39 -2.82 22.28
C THR A 252 -6.78 -3.28 21.87
N ALA A 253 -7.80 -2.42 22.02
CA ALA A 253 -9.20 -2.65 21.66
C ALA A 253 -9.54 -2.12 20.26
N MET A 254 -8.83 -2.64 19.24
CA MET A 254 -8.96 -2.20 17.84
C MET A 254 -10.41 -2.19 17.35
N GLY A 255 -11.20 -3.23 17.66
CA GLY A 255 -12.60 -3.30 17.24
C GLY A 255 -13.48 -2.20 17.84
N LYS A 256 -13.22 -1.77 19.09
CA LYS A 256 -13.95 -0.63 19.68
C LYS A 256 -13.59 0.68 18.96
N GLY A 257 -12.31 0.90 18.68
CA GLY A 257 -11.86 2.09 17.94
C GLY A 257 -12.49 2.18 16.55
N LEU A 258 -12.57 1.07 15.82
CA LEU A 258 -13.20 1.04 14.50
C LEU A 258 -14.73 1.25 14.55
N LEU A 259 -15.40 0.76 15.60
CA LEU A 259 -16.82 1.02 15.80
C LEU A 259 -17.12 2.49 16.12
N ASP A 260 -16.31 3.12 16.96
CA ASP A 260 -16.43 4.54 17.25
C ASP A 260 -16.18 5.39 16.00
N ALA A 261 -15.14 5.07 15.23
CA ALA A 261 -14.84 5.75 13.98
C ALA A 261 -15.99 5.63 12.96
N LYS A 262 -16.57 4.42 12.83
CA LYS A 262 -17.77 4.20 12.02
C LYS A 262 -18.96 5.03 12.51
N GLN A 263 -19.21 5.02 13.82
CA GLN A 263 -20.34 5.73 14.41
C GLN A 263 -20.28 7.23 14.14
N LYS A 264 -19.08 7.83 14.21
CA LYS A 264 -18.86 9.25 13.86
C LYS A 264 -19.24 9.54 12.42
N LEU A 265 -18.82 8.70 11.48
CA LEU A 265 -19.14 8.87 10.07
C LEU A 265 -20.64 8.79 9.78
N GLY A 266 -21.40 8.12 10.65
CA GLY A 266 -22.86 8.08 10.67
C GLY A 266 -23.49 7.43 9.44
N ASP A 267 -24.78 7.11 9.55
CA ASP A 267 -25.56 6.62 8.41
C ASP A 267 -26.06 7.78 7.52
N ASN A 268 -26.21 8.99 8.09
CA ASN A 268 -26.68 10.18 7.38
C ASN A 268 -25.52 10.97 6.77
N ASN A 269 -25.35 10.87 5.46
CA ASN A 269 -24.34 11.61 4.70
C ASN A 269 -24.96 12.83 4.01
N SER A 270 -25.44 13.83 4.77
CA SER A 270 -26.19 14.97 4.21
C SER A 270 -25.41 15.85 3.21
N ILE A 271 -24.11 15.64 3.07
CA ILE A 271 -23.22 16.37 2.15
C ILE A 271 -22.63 15.45 1.08
N ASP A 272 -23.09 14.19 1.02
CA ASP A 272 -22.58 13.11 0.17
C ASP A 272 -21.05 13.01 0.15
N ALA A 273 -20.42 13.20 1.31
CA ALA A 273 -18.97 13.14 1.44
C ALA A 273 -18.49 11.69 1.47
N GLN A 274 -17.32 11.44 0.87
CA GLN A 274 -16.70 10.12 0.95
C GLN A 274 -16.30 9.83 2.40
N LYS A 275 -16.74 8.67 2.93
CA LYS A 275 -16.49 8.26 4.31
C LYS A 275 -15.22 7.42 4.41
N LEU A 276 -14.22 7.91 5.14
CA LEU A 276 -12.89 7.35 5.20
C LEU A 276 -12.46 7.11 6.65
N VAL A 277 -11.88 5.94 6.92
CA VAL A 277 -11.19 5.64 8.19
C VAL A 277 -9.74 5.34 7.88
N LEU A 278 -8.81 6.02 8.55
CA LEU A 278 -7.40 5.66 8.58
C LEU A 278 -7.08 5.05 9.95
N LEU A 279 -6.91 3.74 9.99
CA LEU A 279 -6.49 2.99 11.18
C LEU A 279 -4.97 2.92 11.23
N PHE A 280 -4.40 3.30 12.37
CA PHE A 280 -3.00 3.04 12.70
C PHE A 280 -2.92 2.16 13.95
N THR A 281 -2.10 1.12 13.92
CA THR A 281 -1.83 0.25 15.09
C THR A 281 -0.48 -0.44 14.98
N ASP A 282 0.15 -0.68 16.13
CA ASP A 282 1.38 -1.46 16.26
C ASP A 282 1.16 -2.83 16.93
N GLY A 283 -0.07 -3.11 17.36
CA GLY A 283 -0.36 -4.17 18.30
C GLY A 283 -1.39 -5.18 17.82
N LEU A 284 -1.27 -6.41 18.34
CA LEU A 284 -2.32 -7.42 18.26
C LEU A 284 -3.51 -6.94 19.09
N GLN A 285 -4.69 -6.97 18.47
CA GLN A 285 -5.94 -6.82 19.21
C GLN A 285 -6.04 -7.88 20.31
N ASN A 286 -6.14 -7.43 21.56
CA ASN A 286 -6.20 -8.30 22.75
C ASN A 286 -7.31 -7.90 23.72
N VAL A 287 -8.13 -6.91 23.33
CA VAL A 287 -9.32 -6.49 24.07
C VAL A 287 -10.54 -6.54 23.15
N GLU A 288 -11.56 -7.28 23.58
CA GLU A 288 -12.84 -7.44 22.90
C GLU A 288 -13.61 -6.12 22.70
N PRO A 289 -14.42 -5.96 21.64
CA PRO A 289 -14.54 -6.80 20.44
C PRO A 289 -13.26 -6.85 19.59
N LEU A 290 -12.92 -8.05 19.13
CA LEU A 290 -11.87 -8.31 18.14
C LEU A 290 -12.47 -8.31 16.73
N VAL A 291 -11.74 -7.77 15.75
CA VAL A 291 -12.01 -7.92 14.33
C VAL A 291 -11.71 -9.35 13.90
N ASN A 292 -12.70 -10.01 13.32
CA ASN A 292 -12.54 -11.37 12.83
C ASN A 292 -11.67 -11.41 11.56
N PRO A 293 -11.13 -12.59 11.18
CA PRO A 293 -10.31 -12.76 9.98
C PRO A 293 -11.00 -12.51 8.63
N ASN A 294 -12.27 -12.08 8.63
CA ASN A 294 -12.93 -11.62 7.42
C ASN A 294 -12.78 -10.11 7.21
N GLY A 295 -12.21 -9.38 8.19
CA GLY A 295 -12.03 -7.93 8.14
C GLY A 295 -13.32 -7.11 8.24
N VAL A 296 -14.47 -7.73 8.52
CA VAL A 296 -15.79 -7.06 8.49
C VAL A 296 -16.56 -7.26 9.78
N THR A 297 -16.59 -8.48 10.33
CA THR A 297 -17.37 -8.78 11.53
C THR A 297 -16.50 -8.73 12.78
N LEU A 298 -17.14 -8.52 13.92
CA LEU A 298 -16.49 -8.51 15.23
C LEU A 298 -16.83 -9.79 16.02
N SER A 299 -15.97 -10.19 16.95
CA SER A 299 -16.11 -11.40 17.77
C SER A 299 -17.29 -11.33 18.76
N THR A 300 -17.68 -10.12 19.18
CA THR A 300 -18.82 -9.89 20.07
C THR A 300 -19.88 -8.99 19.42
N GLY A 301 -21.14 -9.45 19.49
CA GLY A 301 -22.30 -8.76 18.93
C GLY A 301 -22.50 -8.95 17.42
N ASN A 302 -23.59 -8.39 16.90
CA ASN A 302 -23.91 -8.38 15.45
C ASN A 302 -23.33 -7.15 14.74
N ASN A 303 -22.27 -6.55 15.31
CA ASN A 303 -21.66 -5.34 14.78
C ASN A 303 -20.76 -5.67 13.59
N MET A 304 -20.85 -4.88 12.52
CA MET A 304 -20.06 -5.00 11.30
C MET A 304 -19.47 -3.65 10.93
N LEU A 305 -18.28 -3.64 10.32
CA LEU A 305 -17.66 -2.42 9.81
C LEU A 305 -18.42 -1.84 8.63
N ASN A 306 -18.86 -2.67 7.68
CA ASN A 306 -19.79 -2.28 6.60
C ASN A 306 -20.99 -3.23 6.49
N ILE A 307 -22.11 -2.70 5.99
CA ILE A 307 -23.35 -3.44 5.72
C ILE A 307 -23.65 -3.30 4.22
N GLY A 308 -23.17 -4.24 3.40
CA GLY A 308 -23.42 -4.24 1.95
C GLY A 308 -22.15 -4.12 1.08
N PRO A 309 -22.29 -4.09 -0.25
CA PRO A 309 -21.15 -4.03 -1.16
C PRO A 309 -20.42 -2.68 -1.02
N CYS A 310 -19.10 -2.72 -0.90
CA CYS A 310 -18.22 -1.56 -0.66
C CYS A 310 -18.26 -0.46 -1.75
N ALA A 311 -19.03 -0.66 -2.81
CA ALA A 311 -19.20 0.25 -3.93
C ALA A 311 -20.33 1.28 -3.72
N ALA A 312 -21.16 1.15 -2.67
CA ALA A 312 -22.17 2.16 -2.37
C ALA A 312 -21.48 3.44 -1.87
N ILE A 313 -21.97 4.61 -2.31
CA ILE A 313 -21.41 5.94 -1.99
C ILE A 313 -21.32 6.20 -0.47
N ASP A 314 -22.21 5.57 0.31
CA ASP A 314 -22.24 5.65 1.77
C ASP A 314 -21.40 4.59 2.50
N SER A 315 -20.68 3.73 1.78
CA SER A 315 -19.79 2.73 2.38
C SER A 315 -18.55 3.40 2.97
N VAL A 316 -18.15 2.97 4.16
CA VAL A 316 -16.92 3.45 4.79
C VAL A 316 -15.72 2.72 4.19
N ARG A 317 -14.74 3.45 3.67
CA ARG A 317 -13.48 2.86 3.21
C ARG A 317 -12.44 2.86 4.33
N TYR A 318 -11.82 1.72 4.59
CA TYR A 318 -10.85 1.56 5.67
C TYR A 318 -9.43 1.41 5.11
N PHE A 319 -8.59 2.38 5.43
CA PHE A 319 -7.17 2.38 5.13
C PHE A 319 -6.44 2.00 6.40
N THR A 320 -5.45 1.12 6.30
CA THR A 320 -4.74 0.61 7.48
C THR A 320 -3.25 0.84 7.35
N ILE A 321 -2.63 1.23 8.46
CA ILE A 321 -1.18 1.32 8.62
C ILE A 321 -0.82 0.44 9.81
N GLY A 322 -0.05 -0.61 9.54
CA GLY A 322 0.42 -1.57 10.52
C GLY A 322 1.91 -1.43 10.80
N MET A 323 2.27 -1.48 12.07
CA MET A 323 3.65 -1.71 12.48
C MET A 323 3.83 -3.10 13.06
N GLY A 324 5.04 -3.63 12.88
CA GLY A 324 5.44 -4.92 13.43
C GLY A 324 5.21 -6.07 12.44
N GLY A 325 6.28 -6.80 12.14
CA GLY A 325 6.23 -7.94 11.22
C GLY A 325 5.89 -9.28 11.89
N THR A 326 5.82 -9.33 13.22
CA THR A 326 5.52 -10.57 13.95
C THR A 326 4.03 -10.73 14.11
N THR A 327 3.53 -11.97 13.98
CA THR A 327 2.14 -12.39 14.26
C THR A 327 1.13 -12.09 13.13
N LEU A 328 -0.16 -11.94 13.49
CA LEU A 328 -1.31 -11.85 12.58
C LEU A 328 -1.68 -10.43 12.18
N ILE A 329 -1.00 -9.40 12.71
CA ILE A 329 -1.39 -7.99 12.53
C ILE A 329 -1.49 -7.63 11.05
N PRO A 330 -0.45 -7.86 10.20
CA PRO A 330 -0.55 -7.47 8.80
C PRO A 330 -1.68 -8.20 8.08
N GLU A 331 -1.94 -9.47 8.43
CA GLU A 331 -3.04 -10.25 7.83
C GLU A 331 -4.41 -9.62 8.15
N ILE A 332 -4.66 -9.29 9.42
CA ILE A 332 -5.94 -8.69 9.86
C ILE A 332 -6.12 -7.30 9.23
N LEU A 333 -5.08 -6.47 9.21
CA LEU A 333 -5.13 -5.13 8.61
C LEU A 333 -5.33 -5.18 7.09
N GLY A 334 -4.71 -6.15 6.42
CA GLY A 334 -4.90 -6.43 4.99
C GLY A 334 -6.32 -6.90 4.68
N GLN A 335 -6.93 -7.70 5.56
CA GLN A 335 -8.32 -8.16 5.45
C GLN A 335 -9.31 -7.01 5.69
N ILE A 336 -9.10 -6.17 6.71
CA ILE A 336 -9.94 -4.98 6.96
C ILE A 336 -9.94 -4.07 5.74
N ALA A 337 -8.77 -3.73 5.20
CA ALA A 337 -8.70 -2.84 4.06
C ALA A 337 -9.37 -3.44 2.80
N GLN A 338 -9.01 -4.67 2.44
CA GLN A 338 -9.53 -5.33 1.24
C GLN A 338 -11.05 -5.53 1.30
N ALA A 339 -11.57 -5.99 2.44
CA ALA A 339 -12.99 -6.27 2.59
C ALA A 339 -13.86 -5.01 2.67
N ASN A 340 -13.25 -3.83 2.80
CA ASN A 340 -13.96 -2.56 2.91
C ASN A 340 -13.48 -1.51 1.88
N GLY A 341 -12.87 -1.93 0.77
CA GLY A 341 -12.54 -1.04 -0.35
C GLY A 341 -11.43 0.00 -0.06
N GLY A 342 -10.55 -0.27 0.89
CA GLY A 342 -9.36 0.54 1.15
C GLY A 342 -8.04 -0.20 0.89
N ILE A 343 -6.93 0.38 1.33
CA ILE A 343 -5.57 -0.14 1.13
C ILE A 343 -4.87 -0.32 2.47
N SER A 344 -4.13 -1.42 2.61
CA SER A 344 -3.28 -1.68 3.77
C SER A 344 -1.82 -1.46 3.43
N LEU A 345 -1.12 -0.76 4.32
CA LEU A 345 0.33 -0.66 4.34
C LEU A 345 0.84 -1.22 5.67
N SER A 346 1.86 -2.05 5.64
CA SER A 346 2.46 -2.63 6.85
C SER A 346 3.96 -2.77 6.66
N THR A 347 4.74 -2.66 7.73
CA THR A 347 6.20 -2.77 7.61
C THR A 347 6.63 -4.18 7.17
N THR A 348 7.71 -4.29 6.39
CA THR A 348 8.20 -5.59 5.86
C THR A 348 8.76 -6.46 6.98
N THR A 349 9.73 -5.91 7.71
CA THR A 349 10.40 -6.57 8.83
C THR A 349 10.45 -5.68 10.08
N GLY A 350 9.90 -4.45 9.99
CA GLY A 350 9.79 -3.49 11.09
C GLY A 350 11.06 -2.71 11.44
N VAL A 351 12.15 -2.91 10.68
CA VAL A 351 13.50 -2.37 10.93
C VAL A 351 13.83 -1.09 10.18
N ASP A 352 12.97 -0.67 9.26
CA ASP A 352 13.22 0.49 8.42
C ASP A 352 12.69 1.77 9.11
N GLU A 353 13.61 2.50 9.74
CA GLU A 353 13.34 3.82 10.29
C GLU A 353 12.81 4.75 9.18
N GLY A 354 11.60 5.30 9.37
CA GLY A 354 10.94 6.24 8.44
C GLY A 354 9.82 5.67 7.57
N GLU A 355 9.54 4.35 7.62
CA GLU A 355 8.43 3.77 6.83
C GLU A 355 7.05 4.30 7.22
N ILE A 356 6.85 4.72 8.48
CA ILE A 356 5.53 5.13 8.98
C ILE A 356 5.10 6.43 8.32
N GLU A 357 5.98 7.44 8.32
CA GLU A 357 5.76 8.70 7.63
C GLU A 357 5.49 8.43 6.14
N TYR A 358 6.19 7.47 5.54
CA TYR A 358 6.01 7.06 4.15
C TYR A 358 4.65 6.41 3.91
N PHE A 359 4.15 5.63 4.86
CA PHE A 359 2.83 5.03 4.77
C PHE A 359 1.74 6.09 4.89
N PHE A 360 1.86 7.08 5.77
CA PHE A 360 0.92 8.21 5.81
C PHE A 360 0.93 9.01 4.50
N GLN A 361 2.11 9.24 3.92
CA GLN A 361 2.27 9.86 2.60
C GLN A 361 1.53 9.10 1.49
N ASN A 362 1.71 7.78 1.43
CA ASN A 362 1.04 6.93 0.43
C ASN A 362 -0.47 6.85 0.70
N GLN A 363 -0.89 6.68 1.96
CA GLN A 363 -2.30 6.61 2.32
C GLN A 363 -3.04 7.90 2.02
N PHE A 364 -2.38 9.05 2.15
CA PHE A 364 -2.97 10.32 1.73
C PHE A 364 -3.37 10.32 0.25
N ALA A 365 -2.48 9.88 -0.66
CA ALA A 365 -2.80 9.76 -2.08
C ALA A 365 -3.87 8.68 -2.34
N ASN A 366 -3.77 7.54 -1.68
CA ASN A 366 -4.74 6.43 -1.80
C ASN A 366 -6.15 6.80 -1.33
N MET A 367 -6.26 7.58 -0.24
CA MET A 367 -7.53 7.98 0.36
C MET A 367 -8.30 8.96 -0.52
N LEU A 368 -7.57 9.82 -1.23
CA LEU A 368 -8.11 10.86 -2.11
C LEU A 368 -8.06 10.45 -3.60
N GLU A 369 -7.85 9.15 -3.86
CA GLU A 369 -7.83 8.58 -5.20
C GLU A 369 -9.18 8.78 -5.91
N GLY A 370 -9.15 9.07 -7.21
CA GLY A 370 -10.33 9.38 -8.03
C GLY A 370 -10.50 10.86 -8.39
N GLY A 371 -9.51 11.71 -8.08
CA GLY A 371 -9.47 13.09 -8.55
C GLY A 371 -8.11 13.74 -8.36
N SER A 372 -7.44 13.51 -7.22
CA SER A 372 -6.13 14.07 -6.85
C SER A 372 -6.00 14.03 -5.31
N PRO A 373 -4.79 13.96 -4.73
CA PRO A 373 -3.48 14.10 -5.39
C PRO A 373 -2.77 12.77 -5.64
N GLN A 374 -1.78 12.83 -6.53
CA GLN A 374 -1.01 11.67 -6.99
C GLN A 374 0.47 11.85 -6.68
N ILE A 375 1.17 10.77 -6.33
CA ILE A 375 2.62 10.79 -6.12
C ILE A 375 3.30 10.66 -7.47
N VAL A 376 4.21 11.58 -7.78
CA VAL A 376 5.07 11.52 -8.97
C VAL A 376 6.21 10.55 -8.70
N ALA A 377 7.06 10.90 -7.74
CA ALA A 377 8.20 10.10 -7.33
C ALA A 377 8.58 10.40 -5.87
N ARG A 378 9.32 9.47 -5.29
CA ARG A 378 9.93 9.57 -3.97
C ARG A 378 11.43 9.33 -4.10
N GLU A 379 12.19 10.26 -3.54
CA GLU A 379 13.64 10.23 -3.50
C GLU A 379 14.10 10.12 -2.06
N THR A 380 15.12 9.31 -1.80
CA THR A 380 15.71 9.18 -0.46
C THR A 380 17.22 9.31 -0.56
N GLY A 381 17.85 9.92 0.43
CA GLY A 381 19.28 10.18 0.37
C GLY A 381 19.87 10.70 1.67
N ILE A 382 21.17 10.93 1.66
CA ILE A 382 21.90 11.70 2.67
C ILE A 382 22.47 12.90 1.93
N LEU A 383 22.26 14.10 2.47
CA LEU A 383 22.55 15.33 1.74
C LEU A 383 24.04 15.45 1.43
N SER A 384 24.37 15.65 0.15
CA SER A 384 25.75 15.93 -0.24
C SER A 384 26.18 17.34 0.19
N THR A 385 27.50 17.57 0.31
CA THR A 385 28.05 18.89 0.70
C THR A 385 27.72 20.02 -0.29
N SER A 386 27.35 19.69 -1.52
CA SER A 386 26.93 20.64 -2.56
C SER A 386 25.41 20.83 -2.65
N GLY A 387 24.63 20.06 -1.89
CA GLY A 387 23.20 19.88 -2.13
C GLY A 387 22.91 18.90 -3.28
N ASP A 388 21.68 18.40 -3.29
CA ASP A 388 21.21 17.39 -4.26
C ASP A 388 20.05 17.96 -5.08
N THR A 389 20.09 17.76 -6.40
CA THR A 389 19.04 18.21 -7.32
C THR A 389 18.30 17.03 -7.91
N TYR A 390 16.98 17.05 -7.76
CA TYR A 390 16.05 16.04 -8.27
C TYR A 390 15.24 16.61 -9.43
N SER A 391 14.94 15.78 -10.44
CA SER A 391 14.13 16.17 -11.60
C SER A 391 12.83 15.37 -11.62
N PHE A 392 11.71 16.05 -11.84
CA PHE A 392 10.37 15.48 -11.84
C PHE A 392 9.69 15.80 -13.18
N PRO A 393 9.38 14.80 -14.01
CA PRO A 393 8.62 15.00 -15.24
C PRO A 393 7.14 15.20 -14.91
N ILE A 394 6.60 16.37 -15.24
CA ILE A 394 5.20 16.73 -14.99
C ILE A 394 4.50 16.93 -16.34
N ASN A 395 3.30 16.34 -16.48
CA ASN A 395 2.44 16.58 -17.63
C ASN A 395 1.70 17.92 -17.55
N ALA A 396 1.21 18.38 -18.69
CA ALA A 396 0.29 19.49 -18.76
C ALA A 396 -0.99 19.19 -17.95
N ASN A 397 -1.71 20.25 -17.58
CA ASN A 397 -2.97 20.25 -16.82
C ASN A 397 -2.90 19.90 -15.35
N VAL A 398 -1.71 19.78 -14.77
CA VAL A 398 -1.55 19.73 -13.31
C VAL A 398 -1.80 21.13 -12.73
N SER A 399 -2.68 21.23 -11.72
CA SER A 399 -3.08 22.50 -11.08
C SER A 399 -2.23 22.88 -9.88
N LYS A 400 -1.44 21.94 -9.34
CA LYS A 400 -0.59 22.18 -8.16
C LYS A 400 0.56 21.19 -8.10
N LEU A 401 1.73 21.67 -7.69
CA LEU A 401 2.83 20.81 -7.20
C LEU A 401 2.95 20.99 -5.69
N TYR A 402 3.22 19.88 -5.01
CA TYR A 402 3.52 19.88 -3.58
C TYR A 402 4.72 18.98 -3.32
N PHE A 403 5.76 19.51 -2.72
CA PHE A 403 6.96 18.80 -2.32
C PHE A 403 7.00 18.67 -0.81
N GLU A 404 7.42 17.51 -0.34
CA GLU A 404 7.55 17.21 1.08
C GLU A 404 8.89 16.57 1.35
N LEU A 405 9.70 17.22 2.18
CA LEU A 405 10.97 16.71 2.68
C LEU A 405 10.81 16.31 4.14
N ILE A 406 11.16 15.07 4.48
CA ILE A 406 11.16 14.53 5.84
C ILE A 406 12.60 14.16 6.22
N SER A 407 13.04 14.59 7.40
CA SER A 407 14.36 14.30 7.99
C SER A 407 14.28 14.47 9.50
N THR A 408 15.15 13.80 10.28
CA THR A 408 15.20 13.97 11.75
C THR A 408 15.42 15.43 12.17
N ASN A 409 16.09 16.21 11.32
CA ASN A 409 16.22 17.66 11.45
C ASN A 409 16.22 18.34 10.08
N VAL A 410 15.38 19.37 9.91
CA VAL A 410 15.27 20.16 8.66
C VAL A 410 15.63 21.64 8.83
N SER A 411 15.95 22.09 10.05
CA SER A 411 16.15 23.52 10.37
C SER A 411 17.28 24.20 9.58
N GLY A 412 18.25 23.41 9.10
CA GLY A 412 19.37 23.88 8.25
C GLY A 412 19.20 23.58 6.76
N LEU A 413 18.04 23.08 6.34
CA LEU A 413 17.77 22.70 4.95
C LEU A 413 16.99 23.79 4.21
N SER A 414 17.24 23.93 2.92
CA SER A 414 16.56 24.88 2.05
C SER A 414 16.16 24.23 0.73
N PHE A 415 15.11 24.78 0.13
CA PHE A 415 14.64 24.40 -1.19
C PHE A 415 15.02 25.46 -2.21
N LYS A 416 15.33 25.00 -3.42
CA LYS A 416 15.36 25.82 -4.63
C LYS A 416 14.58 25.11 -5.72
N LEU A 417 13.45 25.66 -6.12
CA LEU A 417 12.59 25.13 -7.17
C LEU A 417 12.89 25.84 -8.49
N GLU A 418 13.19 25.08 -9.54
CA GLU A 418 13.50 25.61 -10.86
C GLU A 418 12.69 24.94 -11.97
N LYS A 419 12.32 25.74 -12.98
CA LYS A 419 11.73 25.23 -14.23
C LYS A 419 12.32 26.00 -15.41
N GLY A 420 12.82 25.28 -16.42
CA GLY A 420 13.41 25.91 -17.61
C GLY A 420 14.55 26.90 -17.31
N GLY A 421 15.32 26.67 -16.23
CA GLY A 421 16.40 27.54 -15.78
C GLY A 421 15.97 28.79 -15.00
N LYS A 422 14.66 28.95 -14.71
CA LYS A 422 14.14 30.02 -13.86
C LYS A 422 13.92 29.53 -12.44
N ASP A 423 14.39 30.29 -11.46
CA ASP A 423 14.10 30.07 -10.05
C ASP A 423 12.69 30.55 -9.72
N LEU A 424 11.87 29.64 -9.21
CA LEU A 424 10.47 29.85 -8.87
C LEU A 424 10.20 29.77 -7.37
N THR A 425 11.25 29.64 -6.56
CA THR A 425 11.15 29.41 -5.11
C THR A 425 10.36 30.49 -4.38
N SER A 426 10.53 31.76 -4.77
CA SER A 426 9.83 32.90 -4.16
C SER A 426 8.32 32.93 -4.43
N TYR A 427 7.84 32.18 -5.42
CA TYR A 427 6.42 32.07 -5.75
C TYR A 427 5.75 30.87 -5.08
N ALA A 428 6.55 30.00 -4.46
CA ALA A 428 6.04 28.87 -3.71
C ALA A 428 5.75 29.27 -2.25
N LYS A 429 4.76 28.60 -1.66
CA LYS A 429 4.53 28.64 -0.23
C LYS A 429 5.38 27.58 0.44
N ILE A 430 6.19 27.98 1.41
CA ILE A 430 7.03 27.07 2.19
C ILE A 430 6.48 27.01 3.62
N ASN A 431 6.27 25.79 4.11
CA ASN A 431 5.93 25.54 5.51
C ASN A 431 7.07 24.74 6.15
N ASP A 432 7.54 25.20 7.30
CA ASP A 432 8.65 24.61 8.06
C ASP A 432 8.12 23.94 9.32
N GLY A 433 8.50 22.68 9.54
CA GLY A 433 8.33 21.94 10.77
C GLY A 433 9.67 21.58 11.40
N SER A 434 9.65 20.85 12.53
CA SER A 434 10.87 20.39 13.20
C SER A 434 11.57 19.24 12.46
N PHE A 435 10.78 18.34 11.85
CA PHE A 435 11.23 17.14 11.14
C PHE A 435 10.82 17.10 9.65
N PHE A 436 10.13 18.14 9.16
CA PHE A 436 9.71 18.21 7.77
C PHE A 436 9.76 19.64 7.22
N LYS A 437 9.93 19.76 5.91
CA LYS A 437 9.75 21.01 5.16
C LYS A 437 8.89 20.72 3.95
N SER A 438 7.87 21.54 3.72
CA SER A 438 7.01 21.41 2.55
C SER A 438 7.02 22.65 1.67
N LEU A 439 6.83 22.45 0.38
CA LEU A 439 6.75 23.51 -0.62
C LEU A 439 5.53 23.27 -1.50
N SER A 440 4.62 24.22 -1.62
CA SER A 440 3.45 24.15 -2.49
C SER A 440 3.42 25.29 -3.51
N ILE A 441 3.05 24.98 -4.74
CA ILE A 441 2.96 25.98 -5.82
C ILE A 441 1.73 25.73 -6.69
N PRO A 442 0.79 26.69 -6.79
CA PRO A 442 -0.36 26.57 -7.68
C PRO A 442 0.06 26.83 -9.12
N LEU A 443 -0.60 26.16 -10.06
CA LEU A 443 -0.32 26.26 -11.48
C LEU A 443 -1.60 26.56 -12.27
N PRO A 444 -1.49 27.30 -13.38
CA PRO A 444 -0.30 28.00 -13.88
C PRO A 444 0.08 29.22 -13.02
N LEU A 445 1.35 29.64 -13.10
CA LEU A 445 1.81 30.88 -12.48
C LEU A 445 1.79 32.03 -13.49
N ASN A 446 1.09 33.10 -13.14
CA ASN A 446 1.03 34.33 -13.94
C ASN A 446 2.08 35.33 -13.45
N ILE A 447 3.35 35.00 -13.72
CA ILE A 447 4.47 35.96 -13.65
C ILE A 447 4.64 36.59 -15.05
N PRO A 448 5.56 37.56 -15.29
CA PRO A 448 5.65 38.23 -16.59
C PRO A 448 5.69 37.29 -17.82
N GLU A 449 6.14 36.05 -17.63
CA GLU A 449 5.92 34.95 -18.55
C GLU A 449 5.12 33.84 -17.85
N ARG A 450 3.99 33.40 -18.45
CA ARG A 450 3.14 32.35 -17.87
C ARG A 450 3.91 31.03 -17.75
N VAL A 451 4.02 30.50 -16.55
CA VAL A 451 4.63 29.19 -16.29
C VAL A 451 3.52 28.15 -16.16
N THR A 452 3.47 27.22 -17.11
CA THR A 452 2.56 26.06 -17.11
C THR A 452 3.14 24.88 -16.34
N ALA A 453 2.37 23.80 -16.17
CA ALA A 453 2.81 22.62 -15.44
C ALA A 453 3.77 21.70 -16.21
N ASP A 454 3.66 21.63 -17.52
CA ASP A 454 4.35 20.64 -18.33
C ASP A 454 5.87 20.80 -18.34
N GLY A 455 6.57 19.66 -18.41
CA GLY A 455 8.02 19.58 -18.57
C GLY A 455 8.75 19.16 -17.29
N GLU A 456 10.06 19.35 -17.31
CA GLU A 456 10.96 18.96 -16.22
C GLU A 456 11.02 20.03 -15.13
N TRP A 457 10.65 19.66 -13.91
CA TRP A 457 10.79 20.48 -12.71
C TRP A 457 11.98 20.01 -11.91
N LYS A 458 12.81 20.95 -11.44
CA LYS A 458 13.99 20.64 -10.65
C LYS A 458 13.85 21.18 -9.24
N LEU A 459 13.97 20.31 -8.25
CA LEU A 459 14.04 20.73 -6.85
C LEU A 459 15.44 20.43 -6.33
N THR A 460 16.14 21.47 -5.89
CA THR A 460 17.41 21.32 -5.19
C THR A 460 17.18 21.43 -3.70
N VAL A 461 17.63 20.43 -2.95
CA VAL A 461 17.73 20.45 -1.50
C VAL A 461 19.17 20.79 -1.15
N SER A 462 19.38 21.80 -0.32
CA SER A 462 20.73 22.21 0.11
C SER A 462 20.76 22.53 1.60
N GLY A 463 21.96 22.49 2.19
CA GLY A 463 22.15 22.66 3.64
C GLY A 463 23.24 21.74 4.17
N ASN A 464 23.43 21.77 5.49
CA ASN A 464 24.36 20.88 6.18
C ASN A 464 23.56 19.89 7.02
N SER A 465 23.44 18.65 6.54
CA SER A 465 22.86 17.55 7.30
C SER A 465 23.56 16.24 6.93
N THR A 466 23.87 15.43 7.94
CA THR A 466 24.34 14.04 7.76
C THR A 466 23.19 13.04 7.87
N GLU A 467 21.99 13.53 8.15
CA GLU A 467 20.81 12.72 8.37
C GLU A 467 20.22 12.25 7.05
N LYS A 468 19.60 11.07 7.06
CA LYS A 468 18.81 10.60 5.93
C LYS A 468 17.58 11.48 5.77
N TYR A 469 17.21 11.75 4.53
CA TYR A 469 15.96 12.41 4.19
C TYR A 469 15.16 11.64 3.14
N SER A 470 13.87 11.94 3.08
CA SER A 470 12.97 11.56 2.00
C SER A 470 12.33 12.80 1.41
N LEU A 471 12.34 12.91 0.09
CA LEU A 471 11.66 13.92 -0.68
C LEU A 471 10.56 13.26 -1.51
N VAL A 472 9.33 13.76 -1.42
CA VAL A 472 8.20 13.28 -2.24
C VAL A 472 7.61 14.44 -3.02
N CYS A 473 7.30 14.21 -4.29
CA CYS A 473 6.55 15.15 -5.13
C CYS A 473 5.12 14.62 -5.34
N TYR A 474 4.14 15.48 -5.06
CA TYR A 474 2.73 15.27 -5.35
C TYR A 474 2.26 16.24 -6.41
N VAL A 475 1.30 15.80 -7.21
CA VAL A 475 0.60 16.59 -8.21
C VAL A 475 -0.90 16.52 -8.03
N ASP A 476 -1.55 17.62 -8.35
CA ASP A 476 -3.00 17.71 -8.49
C ASP A 476 -3.37 17.45 -9.96
N ASP A 477 -3.55 16.18 -10.32
CA ASP A 477 -3.84 15.71 -11.68
C ASP A 477 -5.18 14.97 -11.74
N HIS A 478 -6.14 15.58 -12.44
CA HIS A 478 -7.51 15.08 -12.62
C HIS A 478 -7.72 14.34 -13.93
N PHE A 479 -6.69 14.15 -14.76
CA PHE A 479 -6.82 13.52 -16.08
C PHE A 479 -6.16 12.16 -16.16
N LEU A 480 -5.06 11.97 -15.45
CA LEU A 480 -4.40 10.67 -15.37
C LEU A 480 -5.12 9.78 -14.35
N ASP A 481 -5.60 8.62 -14.80
CA ASP A 481 -6.14 7.58 -13.95
C ASP A 481 -5.23 6.34 -14.01
N PHE A 482 -4.87 5.79 -12.85
CA PHE A 482 -4.02 4.61 -12.75
C PHE A 482 -4.41 3.72 -11.57
N ASP A 483 -5.12 2.64 -11.87
CA ASP A 483 -5.48 1.59 -10.91
C ASP A 483 -4.41 0.50 -10.95
N CYS A 484 -3.42 0.60 -10.08
CA CYS A 484 -2.38 -0.41 -9.88
C CYS A 484 -2.69 -1.22 -8.63
N LYS A 485 -2.71 -2.56 -8.70
CA LYS A 485 -2.94 -3.40 -7.51
C LYS A 485 -2.49 -4.84 -7.69
N PRO A 486 -2.15 -5.54 -6.58
CA PRO A 486 -2.14 -7.00 -6.59
C PRO A 486 -3.56 -7.55 -6.69
N SER A 487 -3.71 -8.81 -7.09
CA SER A 487 -5.02 -9.47 -7.22
C SER A 487 -5.72 -9.71 -5.87
N LYS A 488 -4.93 -9.82 -4.79
CA LYS A 488 -5.36 -9.97 -3.39
C LYS A 488 -4.39 -9.21 -2.48
N SER A 489 -4.80 -8.89 -1.25
CA SER A 489 -3.89 -8.35 -0.23
C SER A 489 -3.25 -9.43 0.65
N VAL A 490 -3.87 -10.62 0.74
CA VAL A 490 -3.37 -11.76 1.52
C VAL A 490 -3.22 -13.00 0.64
N TYR A 491 -2.06 -13.64 0.74
CA TYR A 491 -1.63 -14.84 0.02
C TYR A 491 -1.13 -15.89 1.01
N THR A 492 -1.09 -17.14 0.57
CA THR A 492 -0.35 -18.21 1.25
C THR A 492 1.05 -18.32 0.64
N VAL A 493 2.09 -18.55 1.46
CA VAL A 493 3.44 -18.84 0.96
C VAL A 493 3.40 -19.93 -0.13
N GLY A 494 4.09 -19.67 -1.25
CA GLY A 494 4.08 -20.50 -2.46
C GLY A 494 2.98 -20.17 -3.48
N GLU A 495 1.99 -19.33 -3.14
CA GLU A 495 1.05 -18.77 -4.12
C GLU A 495 1.76 -17.75 -5.02
N LYS A 496 1.39 -17.70 -6.30
CA LYS A 496 1.90 -16.68 -7.23
C LYS A 496 1.26 -15.33 -6.95
N LEU A 497 2.08 -14.29 -6.87
CA LEU A 497 1.63 -12.91 -6.78
C LEU A 497 1.26 -12.40 -8.18
N ALA A 498 -0.03 -12.25 -8.45
CA ALA A 498 -0.53 -11.69 -9.70
C ALA A 498 -0.71 -10.17 -9.56
N LEU A 499 -0.02 -9.43 -10.42
CA LEU A 499 0.04 -7.96 -10.44
C LEU A 499 -0.71 -7.43 -11.66
N LYS A 500 -1.48 -6.35 -11.48
CA LYS A 500 -2.22 -5.70 -12.55
C LYS A 500 -2.17 -4.18 -12.40
N ALA A 501 -2.07 -3.49 -13.53
CA ALA A 501 -2.25 -2.06 -13.62
C ALA A 501 -3.21 -1.73 -14.77
N LYS A 502 -4.05 -0.72 -14.60
CA LYS A 502 -4.84 -0.11 -15.67
C LYS A 502 -4.55 1.38 -15.69
N ILE A 503 -4.06 1.89 -16.82
CA ILE A 503 -3.66 3.29 -16.97
C ILE A 503 -4.44 3.96 -18.10
N SER A 504 -4.95 5.16 -17.85
CA SER A 504 -5.67 5.94 -18.83
C SER A 504 -5.46 7.44 -18.63
N PHE A 505 -5.57 8.21 -19.70
CA PHE A 505 -5.56 9.67 -19.63
C PHE A 505 -6.81 10.23 -20.28
N ALA A 506 -7.57 11.02 -19.54
CA ALA A 506 -8.87 11.54 -19.94
C ALA A 506 -9.78 10.41 -20.48
N GLY A 507 -9.86 9.30 -19.74
CA GLY A 507 -10.65 8.11 -20.08
C GLY A 507 -10.14 7.29 -21.27
N LYS A 508 -9.04 7.71 -21.93
CA LYS A 508 -8.44 6.97 -23.03
C LYS A 508 -7.30 6.08 -22.53
N PRO A 509 -7.30 4.79 -22.87
CA PRO A 509 -6.23 3.91 -22.41
C PRO A 509 -4.85 4.33 -22.91
N LEU A 510 -3.85 4.31 -22.03
CA LEU A 510 -2.46 4.58 -22.40
C LEU A 510 -1.78 3.27 -22.83
N THR A 511 -1.46 3.20 -24.13
CA THR A 511 -0.97 1.99 -24.81
C THR A 511 0.31 2.27 -25.59
N GLY A 512 1.08 1.23 -25.92
CA GLY A 512 2.26 1.31 -26.77
C GLY A 512 3.59 1.57 -26.04
N LYS A 513 4.68 1.45 -26.81
CA LYS A 513 6.06 1.32 -26.31
C LYS A 513 6.61 2.49 -25.48
N SER A 514 5.99 3.67 -25.55
CA SER A 514 6.38 4.82 -24.73
C SER A 514 5.85 4.73 -23.30
N ASN A 515 4.89 3.82 -23.04
CA ASN A 515 4.28 3.60 -21.75
C ASN A 515 4.83 2.31 -21.13
N LYS A 516 5.21 2.39 -19.85
CA LYS A 516 5.80 1.28 -19.10
C LYS A 516 5.29 1.30 -17.68
N VAL A 517 4.89 0.13 -17.19
CA VAL A 517 4.60 -0.08 -15.78
C VAL A 517 5.64 -1.05 -15.21
N GLN A 518 6.30 -0.63 -14.14
CA GLN A 518 7.23 -1.47 -13.39
C GLN A 518 6.71 -1.67 -11.97
N VAL A 519 7.02 -2.81 -11.37
CA VAL A 519 6.79 -3.07 -9.95
C VAL A 519 8.10 -3.42 -9.28
N THR A 520 8.48 -2.61 -8.30
CA THR A 520 9.54 -2.93 -7.35
C THR A 520 8.92 -3.68 -6.18
N ILE A 521 9.28 -4.95 -6.04
CA ILE A 521 8.88 -5.84 -4.95
C ILE A 521 9.99 -5.82 -3.90
N VAL A 522 9.68 -5.32 -2.72
CA VAL A 522 10.55 -5.40 -1.53
C VAL A 522 10.05 -6.59 -0.71
N LYS A 523 10.77 -7.72 -0.78
CA LYS A 523 10.44 -8.94 -0.04
C LYS A 523 11.27 -9.05 1.25
N PRO A 524 10.79 -9.77 2.27
CA PRO A 524 11.62 -10.13 3.44
C PRO A 524 12.92 -10.83 3.01
N GLY A 525 14.02 -10.57 3.73
CA GLY A 525 15.30 -11.24 3.47
C GLY A 525 15.34 -12.72 3.90
N ASP A 526 14.60 -13.05 4.95
CA ASP A 526 14.41 -14.42 5.46
C ASP A 526 13.06 -14.52 6.18
N ASP A 527 12.65 -15.72 6.57
CA ASP A 527 11.40 -15.95 7.27
C ASP A 527 11.55 -15.57 8.77
N LEU A 528 10.86 -14.49 9.17
CA LEU A 528 10.94 -13.95 10.52
C LEU A 528 10.53 -14.97 11.60
N GLY A 529 9.50 -15.77 11.32
CA GLY A 529 9.05 -16.83 12.24
C GLY A 529 10.14 -17.88 12.46
N ASP A 530 10.78 -18.30 11.38
CA ASP A 530 11.90 -19.24 11.42
C ASP A 530 13.14 -18.70 12.15
N LEU A 531 13.51 -17.44 11.88
CA LEU A 531 14.60 -16.77 12.58
C LEU A 531 14.33 -16.67 14.08
N LEU A 532 13.14 -16.19 14.47
CA LEU A 532 12.76 -16.12 15.89
C LEU A 532 12.73 -17.51 16.55
N ALA A 533 12.45 -18.57 15.80
CA ALA A 533 12.50 -19.93 16.34
C ALA A 533 13.93 -20.45 16.54
N LYS A 534 14.90 -20.01 15.74
CA LYS A 534 16.30 -20.50 15.76
C LYS A 534 17.20 -19.69 16.70
N PHE A 535 17.01 -18.37 16.73
CA PHE A 535 17.82 -17.47 17.54
C PHE A 535 17.38 -17.54 19.01
N LYS A 536 18.35 -17.61 19.91
CA LYS A 536 18.10 -17.63 21.36
C LYS A 536 18.11 -16.21 21.88
N ASP A 537 17.08 -15.84 22.63
CA ASP A 537 17.13 -14.66 23.47
C ASP A 537 17.70 -15.08 24.83
N ASN A 538 18.79 -14.44 25.24
CA ASN A 538 19.43 -14.68 26.54
C ASN A 538 18.93 -13.69 27.61
N SER A 539 18.03 -12.77 27.24
CA SER A 539 17.37 -11.90 28.20
C SER A 539 16.48 -12.74 29.14
N LYS A 540 16.40 -12.32 30.40
CA LYS A 540 15.49 -12.96 31.36
C LYS A 540 14.09 -12.41 31.09
N ASP A 541 13.21 -13.24 30.54
CA ASP A 541 11.80 -12.90 30.38
C ASP A 541 11.22 -12.40 31.71
N SER A 542 10.75 -11.15 31.74
CA SER A 542 10.08 -10.54 32.90
C SER A 542 8.58 -10.31 32.67
N VAL A 543 8.03 -10.70 31.51
CA VAL A 543 6.64 -10.37 31.15
C VAL A 543 5.83 -11.66 31.03
N ASN A 544 4.90 -11.84 31.97
CA ASN A 544 3.96 -12.97 32.04
C ASN A 544 2.71 -12.78 31.15
N ASP A 545 2.71 -11.82 30.23
CA ASP A 545 1.60 -11.65 29.28
C ASP A 545 1.83 -12.45 28.01
N ILE A 546 0.81 -13.23 27.65
CA ILE A 546 0.87 -14.32 26.67
C ILE A 546 1.09 -13.81 25.22
N ASP A 547 0.95 -12.51 24.95
CA ASP A 547 1.02 -11.95 23.59
C ASP A 547 2.23 -11.02 23.30
N PHE A 548 2.99 -10.56 24.31
CA PHE A 548 4.12 -9.65 24.07
C PHE A 548 5.49 -10.34 23.93
N GLY A 549 5.58 -11.64 24.26
CA GLY A 549 6.87 -12.34 24.32
C GLY A 549 7.58 -12.42 22.95
N ALA A 550 6.84 -12.64 21.87
CA ALA A 550 7.41 -12.72 20.52
C ALA A 550 7.97 -11.37 20.05
N GLU A 551 7.23 -10.29 20.30
CA GLU A 551 7.64 -8.94 19.92
C GLU A 551 8.80 -8.44 20.78
N THR A 552 8.75 -8.69 22.09
CA THR A 552 9.86 -8.38 23.01
C THR A 552 11.13 -9.09 22.58
N LYS A 553 11.03 -10.39 22.25
CA LYS A 553 12.14 -11.17 21.71
C LYS A 553 12.69 -10.58 20.41
N LEU A 554 11.81 -10.17 19.50
CA LEU A 554 12.21 -9.51 18.26
C LEU A 554 13.00 -8.24 18.55
N LEU A 555 12.49 -7.35 19.41
CA LEU A 555 13.16 -6.11 19.78
C LEU A 555 14.55 -6.36 20.39
N HIS A 556 14.65 -7.33 21.30
CA HIS A 556 15.94 -7.71 21.89
C HIS A 556 16.93 -8.23 20.87
N LEU A 557 16.50 -9.15 19.99
CA LEU A 557 17.38 -9.70 18.95
C LEU A 557 17.80 -8.63 17.94
N MET A 558 16.91 -7.71 17.59
CA MET A 558 17.22 -6.58 16.72
C MET A 558 18.31 -5.66 17.30
N GLN A 559 18.30 -5.45 18.62
CA GLN A 559 19.28 -4.59 19.30
C GLN A 559 20.59 -5.32 19.60
N ALA A 560 20.52 -6.59 20.00
CA ALA A 560 21.66 -7.34 20.53
C ALA A 560 22.38 -8.20 19.49
N ASP A 561 21.70 -8.65 18.43
CA ASP A 561 22.24 -9.62 17.46
C ASP A 561 22.27 -9.05 16.03
N LYS A 562 23.46 -8.61 15.61
CA LYS A 562 23.70 -8.10 14.25
C LYS A 562 23.47 -9.15 13.16
N SER A 563 23.65 -10.43 13.45
CA SER A 563 23.43 -11.49 12.47
C SER A 563 21.94 -11.71 12.22
N PHE A 564 21.14 -11.64 13.29
CA PHE A 564 19.68 -11.66 13.19
C PHE A 564 19.16 -10.49 12.34
N SER A 565 19.57 -9.25 12.66
CA SER A 565 19.11 -8.07 11.92
C SER A 565 19.61 -8.02 10.46
N ASN A 566 20.81 -8.54 10.18
CA ASN A 566 21.29 -8.66 8.80
C ASN A 566 20.48 -9.66 7.96
N ASN A 567 19.97 -10.75 8.55
CA ASN A 567 19.13 -11.71 7.82
C ASN A 567 17.74 -11.13 7.46
N LEU A 568 17.26 -10.14 8.23
CA LEU A 568 15.97 -9.47 7.99
C LEU A 568 16.05 -8.32 6.97
N LYS A 569 17.24 -8.02 6.44
CA LYS A 569 17.38 -6.97 5.42
C LYS A 569 16.57 -7.36 4.18
N PRO A 570 15.66 -6.50 3.71
CA PRO A 570 14.80 -6.85 2.60
C PRO A 570 15.58 -7.00 1.29
N GLU A 571 15.09 -7.88 0.42
CA GLU A 571 15.58 -8.05 -0.94
C GLU A 571 14.65 -7.34 -1.92
N THR A 572 15.23 -6.66 -2.91
CA THR A 572 14.47 -5.90 -3.92
C THR A 572 14.51 -6.61 -5.27
N HIS A 573 13.34 -6.80 -5.86
CA HIS A 573 13.17 -7.34 -7.22
C HIS A 573 12.37 -6.36 -8.06
N ILE A 574 12.77 -6.14 -9.31
CA ILE A 574 12.05 -5.25 -10.25
C ILE A 574 11.46 -6.12 -11.35
N ILE A 575 10.17 -5.93 -11.63
CA ILE A 575 9.43 -6.65 -12.67
C ILE A 575 8.78 -5.64 -13.60
N ASP A 576 8.93 -5.85 -14.91
CA ASP A 576 8.20 -5.11 -15.93
C ASP A 576 6.86 -5.80 -16.17
N LEU A 577 5.76 -5.03 -16.20
CA LEU A 577 4.45 -5.56 -16.56
C LEU A 577 4.27 -5.53 -18.08
N GLU A 578 3.69 -6.59 -18.62
CA GLU A 578 3.40 -6.74 -20.04
C GLU A 578 2.06 -6.09 -20.39
N GLU A 579 2.01 -5.34 -21.50
CA GLU A 579 0.78 -4.71 -21.98
C GLU A 579 -0.17 -5.74 -22.59
N GLU A 580 -1.40 -5.81 -22.09
CA GLU A 580 -2.47 -6.70 -22.57
C GLU A 580 -3.47 -5.99 -23.52
N GLY A 581 -3.26 -4.70 -23.78
CA GLY A 581 -4.18 -3.83 -24.52
C GLY A 581 -5.16 -3.09 -23.60
N GLU A 582 -5.91 -2.13 -24.16
CA GLU A 582 -6.88 -1.29 -23.40
C GLU A 582 -6.27 -0.64 -22.14
N GLY A 583 -4.96 -0.32 -22.19
CA GLY A 583 -4.22 0.29 -21.09
C GLY A 583 -4.02 -0.62 -19.89
N ILE A 584 -4.22 -1.93 -20.06
CA ILE A 584 -4.01 -2.94 -19.03
C ILE A 584 -2.59 -3.51 -19.14
N TYR A 585 -1.92 -3.63 -18.00
CA TYR A 585 -0.60 -4.20 -17.85
C TYR A 585 -0.63 -5.28 -16.76
N SER A 586 0.04 -6.41 -16.95
CA SER A 586 0.04 -7.51 -15.98
C SER A 586 1.40 -8.20 -15.84
N ALA A 587 1.62 -8.84 -14.69
CA ALA A 587 2.77 -9.71 -14.44
C ALA A 587 2.45 -10.72 -13.35
N THR A 588 3.28 -11.76 -13.25
CA THR A 588 3.25 -12.71 -12.12
C THR A 588 4.62 -12.85 -11.50
N TYR A 589 4.67 -12.95 -10.17
CA TYR A 589 5.87 -13.20 -9.40
C TYR A 589 5.72 -14.46 -8.54
N ASP A 590 6.74 -15.31 -8.50
CA ASP A 590 6.68 -16.66 -7.94
C ASP A 590 7.74 -16.98 -6.87
N HIS A 591 8.67 -16.07 -6.57
CA HIS A 591 9.58 -16.21 -5.42
C HIS A 591 8.88 -15.74 -4.13
N THR A 592 7.90 -16.53 -3.70
CA THR A 592 6.99 -16.27 -2.58
C THR A 592 7.13 -17.30 -1.46
N GLU A 593 8.33 -17.85 -1.29
CA GLU A 593 8.67 -18.91 -0.32
C GLU A 593 8.73 -18.43 1.14
N LEU A 594 8.83 -17.12 1.36
CA LEU A 594 8.94 -16.51 2.69
C LEU A 594 7.61 -15.91 3.14
N SER A 595 7.24 -16.18 4.40
CA SER A 595 6.12 -15.49 5.03
C SER A 595 6.51 -14.07 5.45
N GLY A 596 5.51 -13.19 5.53
CA GLY A 596 5.69 -11.79 5.90
C GLY A 596 5.06 -10.81 4.91
N VAL A 597 5.41 -9.54 5.02
CA VAL A 597 4.85 -8.48 4.19
C VAL A 597 5.79 -8.16 3.04
N TYR A 598 5.25 -8.08 1.83
CA TYR A 598 5.94 -7.68 0.62
C TYR A 598 5.45 -6.28 0.25
N GLN A 599 6.35 -5.29 0.13
CA GLN A 599 5.97 -3.99 -0.44
C GLN A 599 5.98 -4.09 -1.95
N LEU A 600 4.93 -3.56 -2.57
CA LEU A 600 4.79 -3.47 -4.01
C LEU A 600 4.73 -2.00 -4.37
N ILE A 601 5.78 -1.51 -5.02
CA ILE A 601 5.88 -0.13 -5.48
C ILE A 601 5.71 -0.16 -6.99
N PHE A 602 4.54 0.27 -7.45
CA PHE A 602 4.24 0.44 -8.86
C PHE A 602 4.78 1.79 -9.32
N THR A 603 5.55 1.80 -10.41
CA THR A 603 5.99 3.01 -11.09
C THR A 603 5.45 3.00 -12.52
N VAL A 604 4.61 3.98 -12.83
CA VAL A 604 4.03 4.20 -14.16
C VAL A 604 4.83 5.31 -14.83
N ASN A 605 5.45 4.98 -15.97
CA ASN A 605 6.15 5.94 -16.82
C ASN A 605 5.47 5.98 -18.18
N GLY A 606 5.31 7.17 -18.76
CA GLY A 606 4.61 7.30 -20.04
C GLY A 606 4.83 8.63 -20.73
N GLU A 607 4.30 8.72 -21.94
CA GLU A 607 4.22 9.97 -22.69
C GLU A 607 2.83 10.11 -23.30
N ILE A 608 2.19 11.22 -22.97
CA ILE A 608 0.86 11.56 -23.46
C ILE A 608 1.04 12.57 -24.59
N THR A 609 0.58 12.21 -25.78
CA THR A 609 0.68 13.07 -26.97
C THR A 609 0.02 14.43 -26.73
N GLY A 610 0.81 15.51 -26.76
CA GLY A 610 0.34 16.88 -26.52
C GLY A 610 0.33 17.33 -25.06
N PHE A 611 0.55 16.41 -24.10
CA PHE A 611 0.54 16.72 -22.67
C PHE A 611 1.88 16.41 -21.98
N GLY A 612 2.81 15.73 -22.66
CA GLY A 612 4.17 15.50 -22.17
C GLY A 612 4.35 14.18 -21.42
N LYS A 613 5.47 14.05 -20.72
CA LYS A 613 5.82 12.85 -19.97
C LYS A 613 5.07 12.76 -18.65
N ILE A 614 4.85 11.54 -18.19
CA ILE A 614 4.30 11.23 -16.88
C ILE A 614 5.20 10.25 -16.14
N GLU A 615 5.27 10.46 -14.83
CA GLU A 615 5.78 9.50 -13.86
C GLU A 615 4.82 9.49 -12.67
N ARG A 616 4.36 8.31 -12.25
CA ARG A 616 3.53 8.14 -11.05
C ARG A 616 3.95 6.93 -10.25
N GLN A 617 3.81 7.03 -8.94
CA GLN A 617 4.10 5.96 -8.01
C GLN A 617 2.87 5.59 -7.19
N LYS A 618 2.66 4.29 -6.96
CA LYS A 618 1.67 3.76 -6.02
C LYS A 618 2.28 2.64 -5.18
N GLN A 619 1.90 2.55 -3.91
CA GLN A 619 2.41 1.52 -3.01
C GLN A 619 1.28 0.66 -2.41
N TYR A 620 1.54 -0.64 -2.33
CA TYR A 620 0.70 -1.64 -1.67
C TYR A 620 1.55 -2.54 -0.77
N SER A 621 0.92 -3.13 0.24
CA SER A 621 1.46 -4.28 0.94
C SER A 621 0.69 -5.55 0.55
N ALA A 622 1.41 -6.62 0.25
CA ALA A 622 0.89 -7.97 0.09
C ALA A 622 1.41 -8.86 1.21
N VAL A 623 0.52 -9.50 1.96
CA VAL A 623 0.88 -10.33 3.11
C VAL A 623 0.89 -11.80 2.70
N PHE A 624 2.02 -12.47 2.89
CA PHE A 624 2.16 -13.91 2.72
C PHE A 624 2.09 -14.59 4.08
N LYS A 625 0.94 -15.23 4.37
CA LYS A 625 0.76 -16.02 5.59
C LYS A 625 1.54 -17.33 5.50
N PHE A 626 1.75 -17.94 6.66
CA PHE A 626 2.44 -19.22 6.78
C PHE A 626 1.89 -20.27 5.80
N GLY A 627 2.82 -20.96 5.13
CA GLY A 627 2.50 -21.95 4.10
C GLY A 627 1.92 -23.25 4.64
N GLN A 628 1.57 -24.16 3.72
CA GLN A 628 1.03 -25.48 4.06
C GLN A 628 1.93 -26.25 5.01
N ILE A 629 1.33 -26.85 6.03
CA ILE A 629 2.03 -27.56 7.10
C ILE A 629 2.58 -28.89 6.59
N ASN A 630 3.90 -29.04 6.74
CA ASN A 630 4.56 -30.30 6.44
C ASN A 630 4.60 -31.18 7.69
N THR A 631 3.67 -32.13 7.78
CA THR A 631 3.57 -33.08 8.90
C THR A 631 4.80 -33.99 9.07
N LYS A 632 5.60 -34.18 8.00
CA LYS A 632 6.84 -34.99 8.04
C LYS A 632 8.04 -34.21 8.57
N LYS A 633 8.11 -32.90 8.29
CA LYS A 633 9.18 -32.00 8.76
C LYS A 633 8.88 -31.41 10.14
N SER A 634 7.60 -31.38 10.54
CA SER A 634 7.16 -30.90 11.85
C SER A 634 7.49 -31.91 12.96
N ASN A 635 7.93 -31.41 14.11
CA ASN A 635 8.24 -32.25 15.26
C ASN A 635 7.08 -32.25 16.25
N ILE A 636 6.66 -33.44 16.70
CA ILE A 636 5.64 -33.60 17.74
C ILE A 636 6.22 -34.55 18.80
N LYS A 637 6.29 -34.07 20.04
CA LYS A 637 6.71 -34.81 21.21
C LYS A 637 5.59 -34.79 22.24
N ALA A 638 5.30 -35.92 22.83
CA ALA A 638 4.27 -36.02 23.86
C ALA A 638 4.80 -36.85 25.02
N ILE A 639 4.67 -36.33 26.24
CA ILE A 639 5.18 -36.93 27.47
C ILE A 639 4.00 -37.06 28.44
N ILE A 640 3.70 -38.30 28.85
CA ILE A 640 2.69 -38.57 29.89
C ILE A 640 3.44 -38.72 31.21
N THR A 641 3.05 -37.91 32.19
CA THR A 641 3.56 -37.99 33.57
C THR A 641 2.44 -38.50 34.47
N SER A 642 2.64 -39.67 35.09
CA SER A 642 1.71 -40.17 36.09
C SER A 642 1.83 -39.35 37.37
N ASN A 643 0.77 -38.67 37.78
CA ASN A 643 0.78 -37.95 39.04
C ASN A 643 0.56 -38.95 40.18
N LYS A 644 1.60 -39.25 40.97
CA LYS A 644 1.52 -40.24 42.05
C LYS A 644 0.63 -39.79 43.22
N GLU A 645 0.33 -38.50 43.32
CA GLU A 645 -0.41 -37.89 44.43
C GLU A 645 -1.92 -37.75 44.13
N SER A 646 -2.33 -37.80 42.87
CA SER A 646 -3.73 -37.71 42.44
C SER A 646 -4.32 -39.11 42.25
N LYS A 647 -5.41 -39.44 42.95
CA LYS A 647 -6.12 -40.72 42.81
C LYS A 647 -6.65 -40.93 41.38
N GLY A 648 -5.85 -41.54 40.50
CA GLY A 648 -6.34 -42.21 39.29
C GLY A 648 -6.26 -41.45 37.96
N GLU A 649 -5.64 -40.27 37.90
CA GLU A 649 -5.59 -39.45 36.68
C GLU A 649 -4.15 -39.10 36.27
N ASN A 650 -3.86 -39.20 34.97
CA ASN A 650 -2.57 -38.82 34.41
C ASN A 650 -2.62 -37.40 33.84
N THR A 651 -1.47 -36.72 33.86
CA THR A 651 -1.26 -35.45 33.15
C THR A 651 -0.32 -35.68 31.98
N SER A 652 -0.60 -35.06 30.84
CA SER A 652 0.24 -35.12 29.66
C SER A 652 0.66 -33.72 29.22
N ILE A 653 1.91 -33.61 28.81
CA ILE A 653 2.48 -32.42 28.17
C ILE A 653 2.76 -32.77 26.71
N ILE A 654 2.12 -32.05 25.80
CA ILE A 654 2.34 -32.18 24.36
C ILE A 654 3.09 -30.95 23.89
N THR A 655 4.25 -31.15 23.29
CA THR A 655 5.06 -30.10 22.68
C THR A 655 5.24 -30.38 21.20
N PHE A 656 4.93 -29.40 20.36
CA PHE A 656 5.15 -29.52 18.91
C PHE A 656 5.73 -28.25 18.33
N ARG A 657 6.41 -28.41 17.19
CA ARG A 657 7.13 -27.34 16.48
C ARG A 657 6.79 -27.43 14.99
N PRO A 658 5.78 -26.66 14.52
CA PRO A 658 5.30 -26.73 13.14
C PRO A 658 6.33 -26.22 12.12
N LYS A 659 6.36 -26.86 10.95
CA LYS A 659 7.11 -26.42 9.76
C LYS A 659 6.23 -26.41 8.52
N ASN A 660 6.48 -25.48 7.61
CA ASN A 660 5.84 -25.48 6.29
C ASN A 660 6.58 -26.41 5.30
N ASP A 661 6.04 -26.53 4.08
CA ASP A 661 6.65 -27.32 3.00
C ASP A 661 8.03 -26.80 2.54
N PHE A 662 8.29 -25.51 2.70
CA PHE A 662 9.58 -24.89 2.42
C PHE A 662 10.62 -25.15 3.54
N GLY A 663 10.18 -25.62 4.72
CA GLY A 663 11.04 -26.04 5.82
C GLY A 663 11.24 -24.99 6.92
N TYR A 664 10.56 -23.85 6.82
CA TYR A 664 10.54 -22.76 7.79
C TYR A 664 9.61 -23.08 8.97
N TYR A 665 10.00 -22.66 10.18
CA TYR A 665 9.14 -22.77 11.36
C TYR A 665 8.05 -21.69 11.37
N LEU A 666 6.91 -21.98 12.01
CA LEU A 666 5.85 -20.98 12.24
C LEU A 666 6.35 -19.78 13.07
N GLY A 667 7.33 -20.01 13.95
CA GLY A 667 7.82 -18.99 14.90
C GLY A 667 6.90 -18.80 16.09
N PRO A 668 7.23 -17.89 17.02
CA PRO A 668 6.38 -17.58 18.18
C PRO A 668 5.25 -16.58 17.84
N GLY A 669 4.27 -16.43 18.71
CA GLY A 669 3.17 -15.47 18.62
C GLY A 669 1.90 -15.97 17.90
N PHE A 670 1.76 -17.27 17.71
CA PHE A 670 0.60 -17.87 17.00
C PHE A 670 -0.25 -18.81 17.88
N LEU A 671 -0.12 -18.73 19.21
CA LEU A 671 -0.87 -19.62 20.12
C LEU A 671 -2.39 -19.57 19.88
N SER A 672 -2.94 -18.39 19.59
CA SER A 672 -4.36 -18.18 19.27
C SER A 672 -4.84 -18.88 17.99
N ARG A 673 -3.92 -19.25 17.09
CA ARG A 673 -4.21 -19.99 15.84
C ARG A 673 -3.96 -21.47 15.95
N ILE A 674 -3.73 -21.96 17.16
CA ILE A 674 -3.49 -23.37 17.42
C ILE A 674 -4.63 -23.91 18.29
N LYS A 675 -5.28 -24.95 17.77
CA LYS A 675 -6.39 -25.62 18.44
C LYS A 675 -5.98 -27.06 18.71
N LEU A 676 -5.87 -27.40 19.99
CA LEU A 676 -5.74 -28.79 20.42
C LEU A 676 -7.09 -29.29 20.93
N SER A 677 -7.57 -30.38 20.34
CA SER A 677 -8.79 -31.07 20.75
C SER A 677 -8.44 -32.48 21.22
N VAL A 678 -9.07 -32.89 22.31
CA VAL A 678 -9.04 -34.25 22.86
C VAL A 678 -10.48 -34.69 23.11
N ASP A 679 -10.77 -35.99 22.97
CA ASP A 679 -12.08 -36.54 23.36
C ASP A 679 -12.33 -36.25 24.85
N SER A 680 -13.50 -35.68 25.17
CA SER A 680 -13.86 -35.29 26.53
C SER A 680 -13.83 -36.45 27.53
N ASN A 681 -13.94 -37.70 27.06
CA ASN A 681 -13.85 -38.90 27.88
C ASN A 681 -12.40 -39.39 28.07
N GLN A 682 -11.43 -38.79 27.36
CA GLN A 682 -10.03 -39.21 27.33
C GLN A 682 -9.07 -38.16 27.91
N GLY A 683 -9.56 -36.95 28.20
CA GLY A 683 -8.82 -35.89 28.89
C GLY A 683 -9.42 -34.52 28.66
N GLN A 684 -8.85 -33.51 29.31
CA GLN A 684 -9.22 -32.10 29.14
C GLN A 684 -7.97 -31.24 28.96
N VAL A 685 -7.99 -30.33 27.99
CA VAL A 685 -6.94 -29.32 27.82
C VAL A 685 -7.07 -28.27 28.92
N THR A 686 -6.04 -28.11 29.75
CA THR A 686 -6.05 -27.19 30.90
C THR A 686 -5.03 -26.07 30.81
N GLY A 687 -4.09 -26.16 29.87
CA GLY A 687 -3.11 -25.09 29.66
C GLY A 687 -2.51 -25.12 28.27
N SER A 688 -2.05 -23.96 27.83
CA SER A 688 -1.35 -23.76 26.57
C SER A 688 -0.27 -22.70 26.77
N LYS A 689 0.89 -22.88 26.14
CA LYS A 689 2.04 -21.99 26.26
C LYS A 689 2.79 -21.90 24.93
N ASP A 690 3.15 -20.68 24.54
CA ASP A 690 4.18 -20.43 23.54
C ASP A 690 5.55 -20.44 24.24
N ASN A 691 6.49 -21.26 23.76
CA ASN A 691 7.82 -21.36 24.36
C ASN A 691 8.83 -20.35 23.80
N LEU A 692 8.39 -19.43 22.93
CA LEU A 692 9.19 -18.39 22.28
C LEU A 692 10.33 -18.91 21.38
N ASP A 693 10.36 -20.20 21.07
CA ASP A 693 11.33 -20.86 20.19
C ASP A 693 10.65 -21.53 18.97
N GLY A 694 9.42 -21.10 18.69
CA GLY A 694 8.54 -21.68 17.66
C GLY A 694 7.92 -23.02 18.04
N SER A 695 8.14 -23.50 19.26
CA SER A 695 7.42 -24.66 19.82
C SER A 695 6.30 -24.22 20.75
N TYR A 696 5.24 -25.03 20.78
CA TYR A 696 4.06 -24.80 21.59
C TYR A 696 3.81 -25.98 22.50
N THR A 697 3.41 -25.69 23.73
CA THR A 697 3.13 -26.69 24.75
C THR A 697 1.67 -26.64 25.15
N TYR A 698 1.00 -27.78 25.17
CA TYR A 698 -0.35 -27.96 25.72
C TYR A 698 -0.33 -28.98 26.85
N THR A 699 -1.07 -28.67 27.92
CA THR A 699 -1.26 -29.54 29.07
C THR A 699 -2.64 -30.17 28.99
N ILE A 700 -2.69 -31.50 29.03
CA ILE A 700 -3.92 -32.28 29.13
C ILE A 700 -3.95 -32.94 30.50
N THR A 701 -5.03 -32.77 31.25
CA THR A 701 -5.26 -33.43 32.54
C THR A 701 -6.43 -34.41 32.45
N ASN A 702 -6.70 -35.10 33.56
CA ASN A 702 -7.83 -36.01 33.72
C ASN A 702 -7.81 -37.15 32.70
N ILE A 703 -6.62 -37.59 32.30
CA ILE A 703 -6.46 -38.70 31.37
C ILE A 703 -6.67 -40.00 32.16
N PRO A 704 -7.67 -40.84 31.83
CA PRO A 704 -7.89 -42.09 32.54
C PRO A 704 -6.66 -43.00 32.49
N GLN A 705 -6.47 -43.81 33.55
CA GLN A 705 -5.39 -44.79 33.55
C GLN A 705 -5.46 -45.72 32.33
N ASN A 706 -4.31 -45.99 31.73
CA ASN A 706 -4.14 -46.84 30.55
C ASN A 706 -4.83 -46.33 29.26
N VAL A 707 -5.37 -45.11 29.25
CA VAL A 707 -5.89 -44.47 28.04
C VAL A 707 -4.82 -43.61 27.40
N LYS A 708 -4.64 -43.78 26.09
CA LYS A 708 -3.86 -42.88 25.24
C LYS A 708 -4.86 -42.01 24.48
N PRO A 709 -4.98 -40.71 24.81
CA PRO A 709 -5.99 -39.88 24.19
C PRO A 709 -5.77 -39.76 22.68
N ASP A 710 -6.87 -39.74 21.93
CA ASP A 710 -6.91 -39.32 20.54
C ASP A 710 -6.80 -37.80 20.49
N LEU A 711 -5.88 -37.32 19.66
CA LEU A 711 -5.52 -35.92 19.57
C LEU A 711 -5.82 -35.41 18.17
N ARG A 712 -6.40 -34.22 18.12
CA ARG A 712 -6.45 -33.39 16.91
C ARG A 712 -5.72 -32.09 17.21
N ILE A 713 -4.63 -31.86 16.49
CA ILE A 713 -3.87 -30.61 16.56
C ILE A 713 -4.08 -29.89 15.22
N MET A 714 -4.74 -28.74 15.28
CA MET A 714 -4.86 -27.84 14.14
C MET A 714 -3.99 -26.61 14.36
N VAL A 715 -3.29 -26.19 13.32
CA VAL A 715 -2.42 -25.01 13.31
C VAL A 715 -2.79 -24.24 12.04
N MET A 716 -3.11 -22.95 12.16
CA MET A 716 -3.55 -22.13 11.02
C MET A 716 -4.72 -22.77 10.24
N ASP A 717 -5.65 -23.38 10.98
CA ASP A 717 -6.80 -24.15 10.46
C ASP A 717 -6.46 -25.41 9.61
N GLU A 718 -5.18 -25.77 9.52
CA GLU A 718 -4.71 -27.02 8.92
C GLU A 718 -4.48 -28.11 9.97
N THR A 719 -4.74 -29.37 9.62
CA THR A 719 -4.52 -30.49 10.55
C THR A 719 -3.06 -30.90 10.56
N LEU A 720 -2.34 -30.55 11.63
CA LEU A 720 -0.96 -30.99 11.86
C LEU A 720 -0.91 -32.46 12.33
N TYR A 721 -1.85 -32.86 13.18
CA TYR A 721 -1.92 -34.21 13.74
C TYR A 721 -3.35 -34.66 13.94
N LEU A 722 -3.64 -35.90 13.54
CA LEU A 722 -4.88 -36.59 13.84
C LEU A 722 -4.56 -38.04 14.16
N GLY A 723 -4.84 -38.46 15.39
CA GLY A 723 -4.73 -39.85 15.80
C GLY A 723 -4.41 -40.05 17.26
N LYS A 724 -4.13 -41.30 17.63
CA LYS A 724 -3.76 -41.70 19.00
C LYS A 724 -2.50 -40.99 19.47
N PHE A 725 -2.34 -40.84 20.77
CA PHE A 725 -1.15 -40.26 21.39
C PHE A 725 0.18 -40.67 20.71
N PRO A 726 1.03 -39.70 20.30
CA PRO A 726 2.28 -39.96 19.60
C PRO A 726 3.10 -40.99 20.36
N SER A 727 3.28 -42.17 19.78
CA SER A 727 4.15 -43.20 20.35
C SER A 727 5.54 -43.02 19.75
N PRO A 728 6.63 -43.17 20.52
CA PRO A 728 7.99 -43.01 20.02
C PRO A 728 8.20 -43.88 18.77
N LYS A 729 8.65 -43.28 17.67
CA LYS A 729 8.95 -44.02 16.44
C LYS A 729 10.18 -44.88 16.68
N LEU A 730 10.08 -46.18 16.37
CA LEU A 730 11.24 -47.05 16.25
C LEU A 730 11.97 -46.69 14.95
N TYR A 731 13.26 -46.36 15.05
CA TYR A 731 14.05 -45.98 13.89
C TYR A 731 14.44 -47.22 13.07
N ILE A 732 14.55 -47.08 11.74
CA ILE A 732 14.92 -48.19 10.84
C ILE A 732 16.24 -48.85 11.26
N TRP A 733 17.21 -48.07 11.73
CA TRP A 733 18.50 -48.61 12.18
C TRP A 733 18.37 -49.61 13.35
N GLN A 734 17.35 -49.45 14.21
CA GLN A 734 17.10 -50.37 15.32
C GLN A 734 16.63 -51.74 14.82
N PHE A 735 15.84 -51.74 13.73
CA PHE A 735 15.50 -52.97 13.02
C PHE A 735 16.71 -53.54 12.28
N LEU A 736 17.59 -52.71 11.71
CA LEU A 736 18.84 -53.20 11.08
C LEU A 736 19.77 -53.88 12.09
N VAL A 737 19.92 -53.32 13.29
CA VAL A 737 20.68 -53.95 14.39
C VAL A 737 20.05 -55.29 14.78
N LEU A 738 18.72 -55.34 14.90
CA LEU A 738 18.00 -56.58 15.20
C LEU A 738 18.21 -57.64 14.11
N ILE A 739 18.10 -57.25 12.83
CA ILE A 739 18.32 -58.12 11.68
C ILE A 739 19.77 -58.62 11.67
N LEU A 740 20.76 -57.74 11.93
CA LEU A 740 22.16 -58.12 11.99
C LEU A 740 22.40 -59.16 13.10
N LEU A 741 21.87 -58.94 14.31
CA LEU A 741 21.99 -59.90 15.40
C LEU A 741 21.36 -61.26 15.04
N ILE A 742 20.22 -61.26 14.35
CA ILE A 742 19.56 -62.49 13.87
C ILE A 742 20.43 -63.19 12.81
N ILE A 743 21.02 -62.46 11.86
CA ILE A 743 21.90 -63.03 10.84
C ILE A 743 23.13 -63.67 11.49
N ILE A 744 23.76 -62.99 12.46
CA ILE A 744 24.90 -63.55 13.18
C ILE A 744 24.45 -64.82 13.91
N LEU A 745 23.28 -64.81 14.57
CA LEU A 745 22.76 -65.99 15.25
C LEU A 745 22.55 -67.18 14.28
N VAL A 746 21.97 -66.95 13.10
CA VAL A 746 21.78 -67.98 12.07
C VAL A 746 23.12 -68.49 11.55
N PHE A 747 24.08 -67.61 11.29
CA PHE A 747 25.43 -67.99 10.87
C PHE A 747 26.15 -68.85 11.92
N LEU A 748 26.02 -68.52 13.21
CA LEU A 748 26.54 -69.35 14.29
C LEU A 748 25.82 -70.71 14.39
N TYR A 749 24.56 -70.80 13.95
CA TYR A 749 23.78 -72.04 13.93
C TYR A 749 24.13 -72.94 12.74
N VAL A 750 24.46 -72.36 11.59
CA VAL A 750 24.89 -73.10 10.38
C VAL A 750 26.32 -73.64 10.55
N ASN A 751 27.21 -72.89 11.19
CA ASN A 751 28.60 -73.30 11.45
C ASN A 751 28.78 -74.11 12.75
N ALA A 752 27.77 -74.89 13.15
CA ALA A 752 27.62 -75.51 14.47
C ALA A 752 28.74 -76.48 14.91
N HIS A 753 29.72 -76.80 14.08
CA HIS A 753 30.77 -77.75 14.42
C HIS A 753 31.97 -77.17 15.20
N THR A 754 32.12 -75.85 15.31
CA THR A 754 33.29 -75.23 15.99
C THR A 754 32.99 -74.05 16.90
N VAL A 755 31.77 -73.50 16.89
CA VAL A 755 31.44 -72.32 17.69
C VAL A 755 31.00 -72.71 19.10
N GLN A 756 31.71 -72.19 20.11
CA GLN A 756 31.40 -72.37 21.53
C GLN A 756 29.94 -71.97 21.82
N ALA A 757 29.17 -72.87 22.45
CA ALA A 757 27.79 -72.66 22.86
C ALA A 757 27.58 -71.33 23.64
N LEU A 758 28.63 -70.85 24.31
CA LEU A 758 28.67 -69.57 25.01
C LEU A 758 28.41 -68.36 24.10
N LEU A 759 29.03 -68.30 22.91
CA LEU A 759 28.84 -67.17 21.99
C LEU A 759 27.40 -67.10 21.47
N ARG A 760 26.81 -68.26 21.15
CA ARG A 760 25.40 -68.37 20.75
C ARG A 760 24.46 -67.86 21.85
N ASN A 761 24.73 -68.21 23.11
CA ASN A 761 23.93 -67.77 24.25
C ASN A 761 24.05 -66.25 24.48
N ILE A 762 25.24 -65.67 24.27
CA ILE A 762 25.45 -64.21 24.35
C ILE A 762 24.64 -63.48 23.27
N ILE A 763 24.64 -63.95 22.03
CA ILE A 763 23.87 -63.31 20.96
C ILE A 763 22.36 -63.41 21.21
N TRP A 764 21.88 -64.54 21.72
CA TRP A 764 20.50 -64.67 22.18
C TRP A 764 20.14 -63.64 23.26
N LEU A 765 21.01 -63.47 24.26
CA LEU A 765 20.82 -62.47 25.31
C LEU A 765 20.77 -61.06 24.72
N LEU A 766 21.66 -60.72 23.79
CA LEU A 766 21.69 -59.42 23.11
C LEU A 766 20.42 -59.15 22.29
N ILE A 767 19.90 -60.15 21.57
CA ILE A 767 18.63 -60.05 20.83
C ILE A 767 17.48 -59.78 21.81
N ILE A 768 17.40 -60.53 22.91
CA ILE A 768 16.34 -60.37 23.91
C ILE A 768 16.42 -58.98 24.56
N LEU A 769 17.61 -58.55 24.95
CA LEU A 769 17.82 -57.21 25.51
C LEU A 769 17.50 -56.12 24.49
N TRP A 770 17.84 -56.30 23.22
CA TRP A 770 17.53 -55.34 22.15
C TRP A 770 16.03 -55.26 21.85
N ILE A 771 15.32 -56.39 21.81
CA ILE A 771 13.86 -56.43 21.68
C ILE A 771 13.21 -55.77 22.90
N LEU A 772 13.66 -56.09 24.11
CA LEU A 772 13.17 -55.47 25.33
C LEU A 772 13.40 -53.96 25.29
N PHE A 773 14.57 -53.52 24.83
CA PHE A 773 14.91 -52.12 24.63
C PHE A 773 13.95 -51.43 23.63
N MET A 774 13.69 -52.04 22.48
CA MET A 774 12.71 -51.55 21.50
C MET A 774 11.28 -51.51 22.07
N ILE A 775 10.90 -52.49 22.89
CA ILE A 775 9.60 -52.52 23.59
C ILE A 775 9.51 -51.37 24.60
N LEU A 776 10.53 -51.20 25.44
CA LEU A 776 10.60 -50.13 26.45
C LEU A 776 10.59 -48.75 25.80
N GLN A 777 11.27 -48.58 24.66
CA GLN A 777 11.20 -47.35 23.87
C GLN A 777 9.82 -47.13 23.26
N ARG A 778 9.19 -48.16 22.68
CA ARG A 778 7.82 -48.06 22.14
C ARG A 778 6.78 -47.72 23.22
N LEU A 779 7.02 -48.17 24.45
CA LEU A 779 6.22 -47.83 25.62
C LEU A 779 6.52 -46.44 26.19
N GLY A 780 7.56 -45.75 25.69
CA GLY A 780 7.98 -44.43 26.17
C GLY A 780 8.71 -44.44 27.50
N ILE A 781 9.17 -45.61 27.95
CA ILE A 781 9.93 -45.76 29.22
C ILE A 781 11.38 -45.32 29.04
N ILE A 782 11.96 -45.55 27.86
CA ILE A 782 13.33 -45.17 27.50
C ILE A 782 13.28 -44.27 26.26
N ASN A 783 13.99 -43.14 26.28
CA ASN A 783 14.17 -42.25 25.12
C ASN A 783 15.62 -42.34 24.62
N PHE A 784 15.79 -42.24 23.31
CA PHE A 784 17.09 -42.12 22.63
C PHE A 784 17.35 -40.68 22.22
#